data_AF-A0A8H6EKZ1-F1
#
_entry.id   AF-A0A8H6EKZ1-F1
#
_cell.length_a   1.000
_cell.length_b   1.000
_cell.length_c   1.000
_cell.angle_alpha   90.00
_cell.angle_beta   90.00
_cell.angle_gamma   90.00
#
_symmetry.space_group_name_H-M   'P 1'
#
loop_
_entity.id
_entity.type
_entity.pdbx_description
1 polymer ?
#
loop_
_entity_poly.entity_id
_entity_poly.type
_entity_poly.pdbx_seq_one_letter_code
_entity_poly.pdbx_strand_id
1 'polypeptide(L)'
;MALDSFFHNKIESMKLEIIQGQAVLRRLEAQRNDYNSRVRLLREELGLLQQPGSYVGEVVKVMGTKKVLVKVHPEGKYVVDIADSVDISKLTVGKRVTLLSDSYKLEKMLPSSVDPLVSLMMVEKVPDSTYDMIGGLDQQVKEIKEVIELGLKHPELFESLGIAQPKGVLLYGPPGTGKTLLARAVAHHTDCRFIRVSGSELVQKYIGEGSRMVRELFVMAREHAPSIIFMDEIDSIGSSRVEGSSGGDSEVQRTMLELLNQLDGFEPTKGIKVIMATNRLDILDPALLRPGRIDRKIEFPPPTVEARADILRIHSRSMNLTRGINLTKIAEKMNGCSGAELKGVCTEAGMYALRERRVHVTQEDFDLATAKVLNKHDDKEVSLGKLWNLESRIMVGECYGHDKVWAPVMRFMRIAKFPSLGKRPSRQASMDPHNDLNPHVDHFIGIDVGTGSARACIIDASGDIKALATENIGLWQPEVGYYEQSTTDIWRCICMCVQRALSQHNIDPTTIRGIGFDATCSLAVFSEDTDEPVPVTGPNFANDGNDRNVILWLDHRPVEEAKKINDTEHNLLRYLGGKMSIEMEIPKVLWLKNNMPPELFDRCKFYDLADALTHIATGNESRSYCSTVCKQGFVPVGVDGSVKGWQEDFYEAIGLGDLTKDNFKRMGGVDGVNGKYLSAGELVGTLSEKAGNELGLPAGIAIGSGVIDAYAGWIGTVGAKVNLGQDYLDTGAPKNDISQAFSRLAAVAGTSTCHLAMSREPVFVDGVWGPYRDVLLPGYWMAEGGQSATGELLKHVLETHPAYNEAMSMAESFNTSIYDYLNSHLEELKEKENAPTISYLGRHFFFYGDLWGNRSPIANPKMTGSVIGLTNDRSMDGLAIYYYATMEFIAMQTRQIVETMNSAGHSITSIFMSGSQCQNKILMELMATTCAMPVLIPRYVHAAVVHGAAMLGAKAASADKEGKTEELWSIMDRMSKPGKVTRPGKNANEKKLLNAKYKVFLEQCNTQQVYRDQVDEAIEGWSAE
;
A
#
# COMPACT_ATOMS: atom_id res chain seq x y z
N MET A 1 65.26 24.98 -56.15
CA MET A 1 65.05 25.60 -54.83
C MET A 1 63.57 25.65 -54.41
N ALA A 2 62.64 26.28 -55.15
CA ALA A 2 61.23 26.32 -54.72
C ALA A 2 60.46 24.99 -54.87
N LEU A 3 60.73 24.21 -55.92
CA LEU A 3 60.08 22.90 -56.13
C LEU A 3 60.54 21.85 -55.11
N ASP A 4 61.83 21.80 -54.79
CA ASP A 4 62.39 20.82 -53.84
C ASP A 4 61.82 21.01 -52.45
N SER A 5 61.64 22.26 -52.00
CA SER A 5 61.02 22.60 -50.71
C SER A 5 59.56 22.15 -50.66
N PHE A 6 58.81 22.28 -51.76
CA PHE A 6 57.41 21.83 -51.82
C PHE A 6 57.29 20.31 -51.67
N PHE A 7 58.11 19.55 -52.41
CA PHE A 7 58.11 18.08 -52.31
C PHE A 7 58.63 17.59 -50.96
N HIS A 8 59.62 18.26 -50.36
CA HIS A 8 60.09 17.94 -49.01
C HIS A 8 58.98 18.10 -47.97
N ASN A 9 58.27 19.23 -47.99
CA ASN A 9 57.16 19.48 -47.07
C ASN A 9 56.00 18.49 -47.29
N LYS A 10 55.73 18.10 -48.54
CA LYS A 10 54.70 17.09 -48.85
C LYS A 10 55.10 15.70 -48.34
N ILE A 11 56.37 15.33 -48.46
CA ILE A 11 56.92 14.07 -47.94
C ILE A 11 56.88 14.05 -46.40
N GLU A 12 57.25 15.16 -45.75
CA GLU A 12 57.13 15.33 -44.29
C GLU A 12 55.67 15.18 -43.81
N SER A 13 54.73 15.83 -44.50
CA SER A 13 53.29 15.72 -44.20
C SER A 13 52.78 14.28 -44.33
N MET A 14 53.14 13.57 -45.40
CA MET A 14 52.74 12.17 -45.57
C MET A 14 53.40 11.24 -44.55
N LYS A 15 54.64 11.50 -44.14
CA LYS A 15 55.31 10.76 -43.06
C LYS A 15 54.58 10.94 -41.74
N LEU A 16 54.12 12.16 -41.43
CA LEU A 16 53.31 12.45 -40.24
C LEU A 16 51.97 11.69 -40.26
N GLU A 17 51.28 11.66 -41.41
CA GLU A 17 50.04 10.88 -41.55
C GLU A 17 50.28 9.37 -41.36
N ILE A 18 51.37 8.83 -41.91
CA ILE A 18 51.75 7.42 -41.71
C ILE A 18 52.02 7.13 -40.23
N ILE A 19 52.72 8.02 -39.53
CA ILE A 19 53.01 7.86 -38.09
C ILE A 19 51.71 7.89 -37.27
N GLN A 20 50.79 8.81 -37.59
CA GLN A 20 49.48 8.86 -36.94
C GLN A 20 48.65 7.59 -37.22
N GLY A 21 48.62 7.12 -38.47
CA GLY A 21 47.96 5.88 -38.85
C GLY A 21 48.53 4.66 -38.12
N GLN A 22 49.85 4.58 -37.98
CA GLN A 22 50.51 3.50 -37.22
C GLN A 22 50.25 3.57 -35.71
N ALA A 23 50.05 4.76 -35.14
CA ALA A 23 49.66 4.92 -33.74
C ALA A 23 48.22 4.46 -33.50
N VAL A 24 47.30 4.79 -34.42
CA VAL A 24 45.91 4.32 -34.38
C VAL A 24 45.84 2.80 -34.54
N LEU A 25 46.60 2.22 -35.46
CA LEU A 25 46.66 0.77 -35.66
C LEU A 25 47.11 0.05 -34.38
N ARG A 26 48.19 0.52 -33.74
CA ARG A 26 48.67 -0.04 -32.47
C ARG A 26 47.64 0.05 -31.34
N ARG A 27 46.87 1.15 -31.26
CA ARG A 27 45.78 1.30 -30.29
C ARG A 27 44.66 0.29 -30.55
N LEU A 28 44.27 0.10 -31.80
CA LEU A 28 43.23 -0.87 -32.19
C LEU A 28 43.68 -2.32 -31.96
N GLU A 29 44.95 -2.64 -32.21
CA GLU A 29 45.51 -3.96 -31.89
C GLU A 29 45.52 -4.24 -30.38
N ALA A 30 45.84 -3.24 -29.56
CA ALA A 30 45.76 -3.36 -28.11
C ALA A 30 44.32 -3.60 -27.63
N GLN A 31 43.34 -2.86 -28.18
CA GLN A 31 41.92 -3.09 -27.89
C GLN A 31 41.44 -4.48 -28.32
N ARG A 32 41.83 -4.93 -29.52
CA ARG A 32 41.50 -6.29 -29.99
C ARG A 32 42.06 -7.37 -29.06
N ASN A 33 43.29 -7.19 -28.57
CA ASN A 33 43.91 -8.15 -27.67
C ASN A 33 43.23 -8.17 -26.29
N ASP A 34 42.80 -7.00 -25.78
CA ASP A 34 41.99 -6.90 -24.56
C ASP A 34 40.64 -7.63 -24.74
N TYR A 35 39.93 -7.36 -25.84
CA TYR A 35 38.67 -8.05 -26.16
C TYR A 35 38.84 -9.56 -26.32
N ASN A 36 39.90 -10.02 -26.97
CA ASN A 36 40.18 -11.45 -27.10
C ASN A 36 40.47 -12.13 -25.75
N SER A 37 41.16 -11.43 -24.84
CA SER A 37 41.40 -11.91 -23.48
C SER A 37 40.08 -12.02 -22.70
N ARG A 38 39.19 -11.05 -22.88
CA ARG A 38 37.85 -11.03 -22.27
C ARG A 38 36.96 -12.13 -22.83
N VAL A 39 36.98 -12.36 -24.13
CA VAL A 39 36.25 -13.48 -24.79
C VAL A 39 36.75 -14.83 -24.29
N ARG A 40 38.06 -14.97 -24.06
CA ARG A 40 38.62 -16.20 -23.49
C ARG A 40 38.12 -16.45 -22.07
N LEU A 41 38.16 -15.43 -21.21
CA LEU A 41 37.61 -15.51 -19.85
C LEU A 41 36.12 -15.86 -19.86
N LEU A 42 35.34 -15.21 -20.71
CA LEU A 42 33.91 -15.48 -20.86
C LEU A 42 33.63 -16.90 -21.38
N ARG A 43 34.48 -17.46 -22.25
CA ARG A 43 34.37 -18.86 -22.69
C ARG A 43 34.69 -19.85 -21.57
N GLU A 44 35.68 -19.53 -20.73
CA GLU A 44 36.00 -20.33 -19.54
C GLU A 44 34.84 -20.26 -18.52
N GLU A 45 34.27 -19.09 -18.27
CA GLU A 45 33.05 -18.92 -17.45
C GLU A 45 31.83 -19.64 -18.03
N LEU A 46 31.61 -19.54 -19.34
CA LEU A 46 30.53 -20.26 -20.02
C LEU A 46 30.70 -21.77 -19.88
N GLY A 47 31.94 -22.27 -19.92
CA GLY A 47 32.26 -23.67 -19.65
C GLY A 47 31.90 -24.10 -18.24
N LEU A 48 32.14 -23.26 -17.23
CA LEU A 48 31.74 -23.50 -15.83
C LEU A 48 30.21 -23.48 -15.67
N LEU A 49 29.51 -22.57 -16.36
CA LEU A 49 28.05 -22.47 -16.34
C LEU A 49 27.35 -23.65 -17.04
N GLN A 50 28.03 -24.28 -18.00
CA GLN A 50 27.52 -25.47 -18.70
C GLN A 50 27.78 -26.78 -17.93
N GLN A 51 28.50 -26.74 -16.81
CA GLN A 51 28.68 -27.93 -15.98
C GLN A 51 27.35 -28.30 -15.29
N PRO A 52 27.00 -29.60 -15.26
CA PRO A 52 25.82 -30.06 -14.53
C PRO A 52 25.99 -29.73 -13.04
N GLY A 53 24.90 -29.33 -12.38
CA GLY A 53 24.95 -28.89 -10.98
C GLY A 53 25.61 -29.92 -10.06
N SER A 54 26.48 -29.45 -9.16
CA SER A 54 27.13 -30.29 -8.15
C SER A 54 26.20 -30.57 -6.98
N TYR A 55 26.24 -31.80 -6.43
CA TYR A 55 25.51 -32.17 -5.23
C TYR A 55 26.13 -31.56 -3.98
N VAL A 56 25.29 -31.15 -3.04
CA VAL A 56 25.75 -30.62 -1.74
C VAL A 56 25.73 -31.74 -0.70
N GLY A 57 26.86 -31.97 -0.05
CA GLY A 57 27.00 -32.96 1.02
C GLY A 57 27.68 -32.41 2.27
N GLU A 58 27.58 -33.14 3.37
CA GLU A 58 28.19 -32.83 4.66
C GLU A 58 29.23 -33.89 5.04
N VAL A 59 30.43 -33.46 5.44
CA VAL A 59 31.51 -34.38 5.84
C VAL A 59 31.16 -35.06 7.17
N VAL A 60 30.97 -36.38 7.15
CA VAL A 60 30.72 -37.19 8.35
C VAL A 60 32.03 -37.65 8.97
N LYS A 61 32.98 -38.08 8.13
CA LYS A 61 34.27 -38.62 8.59
C LYS A 61 35.33 -38.57 7.50
N VAL A 62 36.52 -38.06 7.80
CA VAL A 62 37.67 -38.13 6.90
C VAL A 62 38.31 -39.52 7.01
N MET A 63 38.51 -40.22 5.89
CA MET A 63 38.98 -41.60 5.84
C MET A 63 40.30 -41.71 5.06
N GLY A 64 41.40 -41.31 5.71
CA GLY A 64 42.75 -41.34 5.12
C GLY A 64 43.05 -40.13 4.24
N THR A 65 43.98 -40.28 3.29
CA THR A 65 44.51 -39.17 2.47
C THR A 65 43.79 -38.94 1.15
N LYS A 66 42.93 -39.88 0.70
CA LYS A 66 42.25 -39.79 -0.60
C LYS A 66 40.74 -39.92 -0.55
N LYS A 67 40.16 -40.34 0.59
CA LYS A 67 38.74 -40.66 0.71
C LYS A 67 38.10 -39.96 1.90
N VAL A 68 36.85 -39.57 1.73
CA VAL A 68 36.03 -38.94 2.78
C VAL A 68 34.60 -39.48 2.72
N LEU A 69 34.01 -39.69 3.89
CA LEU A 69 32.61 -40.08 4.03
C LEU A 69 31.77 -38.80 4.09
N VAL A 70 30.92 -38.61 3.09
CA VAL A 70 30.03 -37.45 2.93
C VAL A 70 28.58 -37.91 2.95
N LYS A 71 27.71 -37.18 3.64
CA LYS A 71 26.26 -37.40 3.67
C LYS A 71 25.59 -36.43 2.71
N VAL A 72 24.83 -36.94 1.74
CA VAL A 72 24.03 -36.18 0.78
C VAL A 72 22.55 -36.43 1.09
N HIS A 73 21.74 -35.38 1.21
CA HIS A 73 20.30 -35.51 1.48
C HIS A 73 19.53 -35.37 0.17
N PRO A 74 18.57 -36.25 -0.18
CA PRO A 74 18.02 -37.39 0.58
C PRO A 74 18.74 -38.74 0.39
N GLU A 75 19.79 -38.80 -0.42
CA GLU A 75 20.33 -40.06 -0.98
C GLU A 75 21.20 -40.93 -0.02
N GLY A 76 21.68 -40.38 1.10
CA GLY A 76 22.37 -41.15 2.15
C GLY A 76 23.86 -40.82 2.31
N LYS A 77 24.67 -41.79 2.77
CA LYS A 77 26.12 -41.61 3.05
C LYS A 77 26.98 -42.27 1.96
N TYR A 78 27.88 -41.51 1.36
CA TYR A 78 28.78 -41.95 0.28
C TYR A 78 30.24 -41.80 0.68
N VAL A 79 31.08 -42.75 0.26
CA VAL A 79 32.53 -42.63 0.35
C VAL A 79 33.03 -42.08 -0.97
N VAL A 80 33.55 -40.86 -0.95
CA VAL A 80 33.94 -40.10 -2.14
C VAL A 80 35.44 -39.83 -2.18
N ASP A 81 35.98 -39.75 -3.38
CA ASP A 81 37.37 -39.37 -3.63
C ASP A 81 37.54 -37.84 -3.60
N ILE A 82 38.71 -37.36 -3.15
CA ILE A 82 39.03 -35.93 -3.02
C ILE A 82 39.66 -35.40 -4.32
N ALA A 83 39.22 -34.25 -4.85
CA ALA A 83 39.90 -33.57 -5.96
C ALA A 83 41.21 -32.91 -5.55
N ASP A 84 42.17 -32.83 -6.47
CA ASP A 84 43.52 -32.29 -6.21
C ASP A 84 43.49 -30.79 -5.84
N SER A 85 42.36 -30.11 -6.07
CA SER A 85 42.09 -28.72 -5.71
C SER A 85 41.77 -28.49 -4.22
N VAL A 86 41.54 -29.55 -3.43
CA VAL A 86 41.04 -29.42 -2.04
C VAL A 86 42.10 -29.77 -1.00
N ASP A 87 42.34 -28.83 -0.10
CA ASP A 87 43.32 -28.95 0.99
C ASP A 87 42.77 -29.79 2.16
N ILE A 88 43.35 -30.98 2.35
CA ILE A 88 42.91 -32.00 3.33
C ILE A 88 42.99 -31.50 4.77
N SER A 89 43.95 -30.61 5.07
CA SER A 89 44.18 -30.07 6.42
C SER A 89 42.98 -29.27 6.96
N LYS A 90 42.15 -28.74 6.05
CA LYS A 90 41.01 -27.87 6.38
C LYS A 90 39.69 -28.64 6.45
N LEU A 91 39.69 -29.93 6.18
CA LEU A 91 38.49 -30.76 6.15
C LEU A 91 38.16 -31.26 7.57
N THR A 92 37.09 -30.74 8.16
CA THR A 92 36.61 -31.14 9.49
C THR A 92 35.21 -31.73 9.39
N VAL A 93 34.85 -32.57 10.37
CA VAL A 93 33.50 -33.14 10.48
C VAL A 93 32.46 -32.02 10.56
N GLY A 94 31.36 -32.14 9.83
CA GLY A 94 30.26 -31.17 9.76
C GLY A 94 30.42 -30.09 8.68
N LYS A 95 31.52 -30.07 7.92
CA LYS A 95 31.70 -29.09 6.83
C LYS A 95 30.89 -29.46 5.59
N ARG A 96 30.31 -28.44 4.95
CA ARG A 96 29.60 -28.55 3.68
C ARG A 96 30.59 -28.61 2.51
N VAL A 97 30.35 -29.52 1.57
CA VAL A 97 31.23 -29.76 0.42
C VAL A 97 30.39 -29.99 -0.84
N THR A 98 30.93 -29.63 -2.00
CA THR A 98 30.34 -29.97 -3.30
C THR A 98 30.92 -31.27 -3.84
N LEU A 99 30.04 -32.08 -4.40
CA LEU A 99 30.37 -33.30 -5.12
C LEU A 99 29.96 -33.14 -6.58
N LEU A 100 30.83 -33.47 -7.52
CA LEU A 100 30.44 -33.48 -8.95
C LEU A 100 29.29 -34.46 -9.18
N SER A 101 28.32 -34.08 -10.01
CA SER A 101 27.14 -34.90 -10.28
C SER A 101 27.42 -36.17 -11.11
N ASP A 102 28.54 -36.21 -11.83
CA ASP A 102 28.94 -37.34 -12.68
C ASP A 102 29.74 -38.42 -11.93
N SER A 103 30.55 -38.02 -10.96
CA SER A 103 31.59 -38.85 -10.34
C SER A 103 31.53 -38.86 -8.81
N TYR A 104 30.64 -38.06 -8.22
CA TYR A 104 30.54 -37.80 -6.77
C TYR A 104 31.88 -37.42 -6.13
N LYS A 105 32.86 -36.96 -6.93
CA LYS A 105 34.17 -36.53 -6.44
C LYS A 105 34.03 -35.21 -5.72
N LEU A 106 34.68 -35.07 -4.56
CA LEU A 106 34.67 -33.83 -3.79
C LEU A 106 35.48 -32.76 -4.52
N GLU A 107 34.77 -31.75 -5.04
CA GLU A 107 35.32 -30.70 -5.91
C GLU A 107 35.79 -29.48 -5.13
N LYS A 108 34.95 -29.00 -4.21
CA LYS A 108 35.20 -27.77 -3.45
C LYS A 108 34.54 -27.83 -2.07
N MET A 109 35.11 -27.10 -1.11
CA MET A 109 34.46 -26.84 0.17
C MET A 109 33.51 -25.64 0.04
N LEU A 110 32.30 -25.76 0.57
CA LEU A 110 31.32 -24.68 0.61
C LEU A 110 31.47 -23.88 1.91
N PRO A 111 31.17 -22.57 1.88
CA PRO A 111 31.00 -21.81 3.11
C PRO A 111 29.84 -22.37 3.95
N SER A 112 29.90 -22.10 5.25
CA SER A 112 28.81 -22.23 6.21
C SER A 112 27.54 -21.61 5.61
N SER A 113 26.39 -22.30 5.71
CA SER A 113 25.10 -21.67 5.40
C SER A 113 24.84 -20.61 6.46
N VAL A 114 25.15 -19.36 6.14
CA VAL A 114 24.60 -18.22 6.85
C VAL A 114 23.29 -17.89 6.15
N ASP A 115 22.22 -17.70 6.92
CA ASP A 115 20.95 -17.25 6.37
C ASP A 115 21.15 -15.93 5.59
N PRO A 116 20.56 -15.77 4.40
CA PRO A 116 20.59 -14.52 3.66
C PRO A 116 20.17 -13.31 4.51
N LEU A 117 19.23 -13.50 5.45
CA LEU A 117 18.79 -12.45 6.38
C LEU A 117 19.92 -11.97 7.30
N VAL A 118 20.74 -12.88 7.82
CA VAL A 118 21.91 -12.51 8.65
C VAL A 118 23.01 -11.89 7.78
N SER A 119 23.10 -12.30 6.51
CA SER A 119 23.99 -11.67 5.52
C SER A 119 23.59 -10.22 5.20
N LEU A 120 22.29 -9.91 5.17
CA LEU A 120 21.76 -8.56 4.97
C LEU A 120 21.94 -7.65 6.19
N MET A 121 22.13 -8.22 7.40
CA MET A 121 22.45 -7.46 8.62
C MET A 121 23.90 -6.96 8.67
N MET A 122 24.76 -7.43 7.75
CA MET A 122 26.08 -6.84 7.54
C MET A 122 25.98 -5.53 6.79
N VAL A 123 26.44 -4.46 7.43
CA VAL A 123 26.68 -3.20 6.73
C VAL A 123 28.05 -3.33 6.04
N GLU A 124 28.06 -3.63 4.74
CA GLU A 124 29.31 -3.85 3.99
C GLU A 124 30.20 -2.60 3.85
N LYS A 125 29.60 -1.40 3.93
CA LYS A 125 30.32 -0.12 3.91
C LYS A 125 30.38 0.50 5.29
N VAL A 126 31.59 0.91 5.68
CA VAL A 126 31.85 1.67 6.90
C VAL A 126 30.90 2.88 6.96
N PRO A 127 30.09 3.05 8.03
CA PRO A 127 29.11 4.13 8.09
C PRO A 127 29.81 5.50 8.13
N ASP A 128 29.37 6.48 7.31
CA ASP A 128 29.99 7.82 7.14
C ASP A 128 29.93 8.75 8.39
N SER A 129 29.53 8.22 9.55
CA SER A 129 29.38 9.02 10.78
C SER A 129 30.73 9.17 11.47
N THR A 130 31.21 10.41 11.66
CA THR A 130 32.44 10.71 12.41
C THR A 130 32.12 11.29 13.79
N TYR A 131 33.12 11.30 14.69
CA TYR A 131 32.95 11.93 16.02
C TYR A 131 32.59 13.42 15.94
N ASP A 132 32.97 14.11 14.86
CA ASP A 132 32.67 15.54 14.64
C ASP A 132 31.17 15.83 14.43
N MET A 133 30.37 14.78 14.21
CA MET A 133 28.92 14.86 14.06
C MET A 133 28.18 14.69 15.41
N ILE A 134 28.89 14.46 16.51
CA ILE A 134 28.34 14.25 17.85
C ILE A 134 28.61 15.49 18.71
N GLY A 135 27.56 16.12 19.24
CA GLY A 135 27.67 17.29 20.11
C GLY A 135 27.45 16.95 21.58
N GLY A 136 28.31 17.45 22.47
CA GLY A 136 28.08 17.47 23.92
C GLY A 136 28.17 16.14 24.68
N LEU A 137 28.80 15.12 24.08
CA LEU A 137 28.96 13.76 24.65
C LEU A 137 30.44 13.38 24.84
N ASP A 138 31.31 14.34 25.13
CA ASP A 138 32.77 14.12 25.17
C ASP A 138 33.19 13.06 26.19
N GLN A 139 32.50 13.00 27.33
CA GLN A 139 32.76 11.99 28.36
C GLN A 139 32.38 10.58 27.88
N GLN A 140 31.19 10.42 27.29
CA GLN A 140 30.71 9.15 26.75
C GLN A 140 31.56 8.67 25.56
N VAL A 141 31.99 9.60 24.71
CA VAL A 141 32.94 9.34 23.62
C VAL A 141 34.28 8.84 24.17
N LYS A 142 34.79 9.44 25.25
CA LYS A 142 36.03 8.99 25.90
C LYS A 142 35.88 7.57 26.47
N GLU A 143 34.79 7.30 27.20
CA GLU A 143 34.53 5.99 27.80
C GLU A 143 34.41 4.88 26.74
N ILE A 144 33.71 5.12 25.63
CA ILE A 144 33.57 4.11 24.58
C ILE A 144 34.88 3.89 23.81
N LYS A 145 35.70 4.93 23.62
CA LYS A 145 37.04 4.81 23.02
C LYS A 145 37.98 3.98 23.89
N GLU A 146 37.96 4.20 25.20
CA GLU A 146 38.80 3.45 26.13
C GLU A 146 38.44 1.96 26.17
N VAL A 147 37.17 1.61 25.93
CA VAL A 147 36.68 0.23 26.02
C VAL A 147 36.81 -0.52 24.69
N ILE A 148 36.46 0.14 23.58
CA ILE A 148 36.36 -0.50 22.27
C ILE A 148 37.59 -0.21 21.42
N GLU A 149 37.99 1.06 21.28
CA GLU A 149 39.09 1.46 20.41
C GLU A 149 40.45 1.00 20.96
N LEU A 150 40.74 1.22 22.25
CA LEU A 150 41.98 0.71 22.88
C LEU A 150 42.02 -0.82 22.86
N GLY A 151 40.88 -1.48 23.11
CA GLY A 151 40.79 -2.95 23.13
C GLY A 151 41.03 -3.59 21.76
N LEU A 152 40.66 -2.90 20.67
CA LEU A 152 40.85 -3.40 19.30
C LEU A 152 42.19 -2.97 18.68
N LYS A 153 42.66 -1.73 18.92
CA LYS A 153 43.89 -1.21 18.32
C LYS A 153 45.16 -1.59 19.10
N HIS A 154 45.07 -1.72 20.42
CA HIS A 154 46.22 -1.93 21.30
C HIS A 154 45.98 -3.05 22.34
N PRO A 155 45.70 -4.30 21.89
CA PRO A 155 45.48 -5.42 22.80
C PRO A 155 46.67 -5.71 23.73
N GLU A 156 47.89 -5.40 23.29
CA GLU A 156 49.15 -5.59 24.04
C GLU A 156 49.22 -4.78 25.35
N LEU A 157 48.53 -3.63 25.41
CA LEU A 157 48.48 -2.82 26.63
C LEU A 157 47.74 -3.54 27.75
N PHE A 158 46.67 -4.29 27.42
CA PHE A 158 45.91 -5.05 28.40
C PHE A 158 46.67 -6.30 28.88
N GLU A 159 47.37 -6.98 27.97
CA GLU A 159 48.22 -8.14 28.31
C GLU A 159 49.39 -7.75 29.21
N SER A 160 50.07 -6.63 28.92
CA SER A 160 51.19 -6.14 29.74
C SER A 160 50.77 -5.66 31.14
N LEU A 161 49.54 -5.15 31.29
CA LEU A 161 48.97 -4.74 32.57
C LEU A 161 48.31 -5.90 33.35
N GLY A 162 48.14 -7.08 32.72
CA GLY A 162 47.48 -8.23 33.33
C GLY A 162 45.98 -8.03 33.58
N ILE A 163 45.33 -7.12 32.85
CA ILE A 163 43.91 -6.76 33.02
C ILE A 163 43.09 -7.45 31.92
N ALA A 164 41.97 -8.06 32.29
CA ALA A 164 41.05 -8.65 31.32
C ALA A 164 40.41 -7.56 30.45
N GLN A 165 40.40 -7.77 29.13
CA GLN A 165 39.72 -6.85 28.23
C GLN A 165 38.20 -6.88 28.46
N PRO A 166 37.54 -5.72 28.50
CA PRO A 166 36.07 -5.66 28.53
C PRO A 166 35.47 -6.28 27.26
N LYS A 167 34.42 -7.08 27.44
CA LYS A 167 33.74 -7.85 26.37
C LYS A 167 32.62 -7.04 25.70
N GLY A 168 31.93 -6.18 26.45
CA GLY A 168 30.81 -5.41 25.90
C GLY A 168 30.42 -4.17 26.69
N VAL A 169 29.68 -3.30 26.02
CA VAL A 169 29.20 -1.99 26.52
C VAL A 169 27.69 -1.91 26.38
N LEU A 170 27.00 -1.46 27.42
CA LEU A 170 25.57 -1.12 27.39
C LEU A 170 25.40 0.40 27.40
N LEU A 171 24.78 0.94 26.36
CA LEU A 171 24.39 2.34 26.22
C LEU A 171 22.93 2.50 26.67
N TYR A 172 22.67 3.38 27.64
CA TYR A 172 21.31 3.61 28.14
C TYR A 172 21.01 5.10 28.33
N GLY A 173 19.74 5.48 28.22
CA GLY A 173 19.27 6.85 28.39
C GLY A 173 18.03 7.14 27.56
N PRO A 174 17.39 8.32 27.70
CA PRO A 174 16.19 8.68 26.95
C PRO A 174 16.37 8.58 25.42
N PRO A 175 15.27 8.35 24.66
CA PRO A 175 15.34 8.27 23.21
C PRO A 175 15.83 9.60 22.60
N GLY A 176 16.47 9.53 21.43
CA GLY A 176 16.91 10.73 20.71
C GLY A 176 18.20 11.39 21.25
N THR A 177 18.94 10.74 22.15
CA THR A 177 20.23 11.22 22.70
C THR A 177 21.48 10.79 21.91
N GLY A 178 21.33 10.08 20.78
CA GLY A 178 22.46 9.76 19.89
C GLY A 178 23.20 8.44 20.16
N LYS A 179 22.62 7.51 20.93
CA LYS A 179 23.20 6.17 21.21
C LYS A 179 23.65 5.42 19.95
N THR A 180 22.76 5.35 18.95
CA THR A 180 23.04 4.70 17.65
C THR A 180 24.10 5.45 16.83
N LEU A 181 24.15 6.78 16.92
CA LEU A 181 25.15 7.60 16.21
C LEU A 181 26.55 7.38 16.78
N LEU A 182 26.70 7.27 18.10
CA LEU A 182 27.99 7.00 18.74
C LEU A 182 28.54 5.63 18.32
N ALA A 183 27.71 4.59 18.31
CA ALA A 183 28.13 3.24 17.91
C ALA A 183 28.62 3.19 16.45
N ARG A 184 27.94 3.91 15.55
CA ARG A 184 28.38 4.04 14.14
C ARG A 184 29.70 4.80 14.01
N ALA A 185 29.87 5.88 14.78
CA ALA A 185 31.10 6.66 14.78
C ALA A 185 32.32 5.88 15.29
N VAL A 186 32.14 5.04 16.31
CA VAL A 186 33.19 4.14 16.80
C VAL A 186 33.62 3.16 15.70
N ALA A 187 32.66 2.53 15.03
CA ALA A 187 32.95 1.58 13.97
C ALA A 187 33.72 2.21 12.80
N HIS A 188 33.39 3.45 12.44
CA HIS A 188 34.12 4.22 11.42
C HIS A 188 35.58 4.51 11.80
N HIS A 189 35.85 4.81 13.08
CA HIS A 189 37.21 5.10 13.54
C HIS A 189 38.07 3.86 13.84
N THR A 190 37.45 2.70 14.07
CA THR A 190 38.15 1.44 14.30
C THR A 190 38.38 0.61 13.02
N ASP A 191 37.81 1.03 11.87
CA ASP A 191 37.89 0.31 10.59
C ASP A 191 37.56 -1.20 10.71
N CYS A 192 36.57 -1.51 11.55
CA CYS A 192 36.15 -2.87 11.85
C CYS A 192 34.80 -3.16 11.19
N ARG A 193 34.51 -4.43 10.92
CA ARG A 193 33.21 -4.83 10.36
C ARG A 193 32.09 -4.53 11.36
N PHE A 194 31.09 -3.75 10.93
CA PHE A 194 29.95 -3.35 11.75
C PHE A 194 28.72 -4.17 11.41
N ILE A 195 28.24 -4.94 12.39
CA ILE A 195 27.05 -5.78 12.27
C ILE A 195 25.96 -5.15 13.14
N ARG A 196 24.91 -4.60 12.51
CA ARG A 196 23.79 -3.98 13.21
C ARG A 196 22.61 -4.93 13.22
N VAL A 197 22.05 -5.16 14.41
CA VAL A 197 20.83 -5.94 14.60
C VAL A 197 19.88 -5.14 15.49
N SER A 198 18.60 -5.08 15.14
CA SER A 198 17.58 -4.57 16.05
C SER A 198 17.06 -5.70 16.94
N GLY A 199 16.86 -5.47 18.23
CA GLY A 199 16.29 -6.45 19.15
C GLY A 199 14.92 -6.95 18.66
N SER A 200 14.14 -6.08 18.02
CA SER A 200 12.83 -6.40 17.43
C SER A 200 12.93 -7.38 16.24
N GLU A 201 14.07 -7.44 15.53
CA GLU A 201 14.29 -8.38 14.42
C GLU A 201 14.62 -9.80 14.90
N LEU A 202 15.03 -9.95 16.16
CA LEU A 202 15.33 -11.24 16.78
C LEU A 202 14.08 -11.96 17.31
N VAL A 203 12.92 -11.30 17.30
CA VAL A 203 11.62 -11.88 17.69
C VAL A 203 10.96 -12.44 16.44
N GLN A 204 10.94 -13.77 16.32
CA GLN A 204 10.40 -14.45 15.13
C GLN A 204 9.12 -15.23 15.45
N LYS A 205 8.24 -15.34 14.45
CA LYS A 205 6.97 -16.09 14.60
C LYS A 205 7.20 -17.60 14.75
N TYR A 206 8.32 -18.11 14.24
CA TYR A 206 8.65 -19.54 14.27
C TYR A 206 9.54 -19.91 15.46
N ILE A 207 9.14 -20.96 16.17
CA ILE A 207 9.81 -21.41 17.39
C ILE A 207 11.26 -21.83 17.07
N GLY A 208 12.22 -21.16 17.72
CA GLY A 208 13.65 -21.48 17.64
C GLY A 208 14.40 -20.78 16.51
N GLU A 209 13.72 -19.99 15.69
CA GLU A 209 14.33 -19.22 14.61
C GLU A 209 15.18 -18.06 15.14
N GLY A 210 14.68 -17.29 16.12
CA GLY A 210 15.45 -16.23 16.78
C GLY A 210 16.74 -16.76 17.45
N SER A 211 16.68 -17.93 18.09
CA SER A 211 17.86 -18.59 18.65
C SER A 211 18.85 -19.06 17.58
N ARG A 212 18.37 -19.50 16.41
CA ARG A 212 19.23 -19.85 15.27
C ARG A 212 19.95 -18.61 14.73
N MET A 213 19.23 -17.51 14.55
CA MET A 213 19.79 -16.24 14.08
C MET A 213 20.89 -15.71 15.00
N VAL A 214 20.70 -15.77 16.33
CA VAL A 214 21.74 -15.37 17.29
C VAL A 214 23.01 -16.23 17.12
N ARG A 215 22.90 -17.55 16.92
CA ARG A 215 24.07 -18.40 16.67
C ARG A 215 24.79 -18.03 15.39
N GLU A 216 24.04 -17.85 14.31
CA GLU A 216 24.59 -17.50 13.00
C GLU A 216 25.27 -16.12 13.01
N LEU A 217 24.68 -15.14 13.71
CA LEU A 217 25.25 -13.81 13.92
C LEU A 217 26.65 -13.87 14.54
N PHE A 218 26.83 -14.68 15.58
CA PHE A 218 28.12 -14.84 16.25
C PHE A 218 29.10 -15.73 15.48
N VAL A 219 28.64 -16.67 14.65
CA VAL A 219 29.49 -17.40 13.70
C VAL A 219 30.05 -16.43 12.66
N MET A 220 29.16 -15.62 12.09
CA MET A 220 29.51 -14.63 11.08
C MET A 220 30.46 -13.55 11.61
N ALA A 221 30.22 -13.04 12.82
CA ALA A 221 31.09 -12.07 13.46
C ALA A 221 32.51 -12.62 13.70
N ARG A 222 32.65 -13.93 13.95
CA ARG A 222 33.94 -14.62 14.07
C ARG A 222 34.65 -14.79 12.74
N GLU A 223 33.93 -15.09 11.67
CA GLU A 223 34.51 -15.20 10.32
C GLU A 223 35.07 -13.85 9.84
N HIS A 224 34.50 -12.74 10.33
CA HIS A 224 34.85 -11.37 9.94
C HIS A 224 35.60 -10.57 11.03
N ALA A 225 36.27 -11.24 11.97
CA ALA A 225 37.03 -10.57 13.03
C ALA A 225 38.23 -9.79 12.45
N PRO A 226 38.51 -8.54 12.88
CA PRO A 226 37.86 -7.80 13.98
C PRO A 226 36.48 -7.20 13.61
N SER A 227 35.50 -7.40 14.48
CA SER A 227 34.10 -7.00 14.23
C SER A 227 33.41 -6.44 15.48
N ILE A 228 32.45 -5.55 15.25
CA ILE A 228 31.60 -4.94 16.27
C ILE A 228 30.15 -5.34 16.01
N ILE A 229 29.54 -6.00 17.00
CA ILE A 229 28.11 -6.33 16.98
C ILE A 229 27.36 -5.24 17.75
N PHE A 230 26.49 -4.51 17.07
CA PHE A 230 25.63 -3.48 17.66
C PHE A 230 24.18 -3.97 17.71
N MET A 231 23.66 -4.17 18.92
CA MET A 231 22.27 -4.56 19.19
C MET A 231 21.49 -3.33 19.68
N ASP A 232 20.61 -2.80 18.85
CA ASP A 232 19.69 -1.69 19.21
C ASP A 232 18.43 -2.25 19.86
N GLU A 233 17.75 -1.49 20.71
CA GLU A 233 16.46 -1.89 21.33
C GLU A 233 16.51 -3.27 22.03
N ILE A 234 17.57 -3.55 22.80
CA ILE A 234 17.74 -4.85 23.47
C ILE A 234 16.61 -5.14 24.49
N ASP A 235 15.85 -4.13 24.88
CA ASP A 235 14.68 -4.24 25.75
C ASP A 235 13.53 -5.05 25.14
N SER A 236 13.47 -5.21 23.82
CA SER A 236 12.45 -6.04 23.16
C SER A 236 12.61 -7.54 23.47
N ILE A 237 13.84 -8.01 23.72
CA ILE A 237 14.14 -9.41 24.04
C ILE A 237 14.72 -9.61 25.43
N GLY A 238 15.15 -8.53 26.08
CA GLY A 238 15.84 -8.54 27.37
C GLY A 238 14.97 -8.21 28.57
N SER A 239 13.64 -8.18 28.46
CA SER A 239 12.76 -7.76 29.55
C SER A 239 12.64 -8.82 30.66
N SER A 240 12.75 -8.42 31.93
CA SER A 240 12.51 -9.31 33.08
C SER A 240 11.01 -9.61 33.23
N ARG A 241 10.62 -10.89 33.31
CA ARG A 241 9.21 -11.27 33.48
C ARG A 241 8.61 -10.82 34.81
N VAL A 242 7.36 -10.34 34.74
CA VAL A 242 6.34 -10.44 35.79
C VAL A 242 5.50 -11.69 35.45
N GLU A 243 5.31 -12.59 36.41
CA GLU A 243 4.63 -13.88 36.20
C GLU A 243 3.17 -13.71 35.72
N GLY A 244 2.80 -14.30 34.56
CA GLY A 244 1.37 -14.56 34.27
C GLY A 244 0.83 -14.47 32.84
N SER A 245 1.56 -14.73 31.74
CA SER A 245 0.92 -14.78 30.40
C SER A 245 1.55 -15.78 29.41
N SER A 246 0.69 -16.29 28.52
CA SER A 246 0.79 -17.51 27.72
C SER A 246 1.72 -17.45 26.50
N GLY A 247 2.33 -18.58 26.14
CA GLY A 247 2.71 -18.97 24.77
C GLY A 247 3.88 -18.22 24.10
N GLY A 248 3.66 -16.96 23.68
CA GLY A 248 4.62 -16.17 22.89
C GLY A 248 5.89 -15.78 23.65
N ASP A 249 5.75 -15.66 24.97
CA ASP A 249 6.81 -15.29 25.89
C ASP A 249 7.91 -16.39 25.98
N SER A 250 7.63 -17.62 25.52
CA SER A 250 8.59 -18.74 25.48
C SER A 250 9.70 -18.57 24.44
N GLU A 251 9.45 -17.90 23.33
CA GLU A 251 10.39 -17.79 22.21
C GLU A 251 11.43 -16.69 22.47
N VAL A 252 10.95 -15.53 22.91
CA VAL A 252 11.77 -14.39 23.35
C VAL A 252 12.76 -14.80 24.44
N GLN A 253 12.29 -15.54 25.45
CA GLN A 253 13.15 -16.07 26.51
C GLN A 253 14.22 -17.03 25.99
N ARG A 254 13.88 -17.88 25.01
CA ARG A 254 14.83 -18.83 24.43
C ARG A 254 15.92 -18.12 23.63
N THR A 255 15.54 -17.09 22.87
CA THR A 255 16.47 -16.22 22.14
C THR A 255 17.37 -15.43 23.10
N MET A 256 16.82 -14.92 24.21
CA MET A 256 17.60 -14.29 25.29
C MET A 256 18.60 -15.26 25.93
N LEU A 257 18.17 -16.48 26.27
CA LEU A 257 19.05 -17.50 26.85
C LEU A 257 20.18 -17.89 25.88
N GLU A 258 19.88 -18.00 24.59
CA GLU A 258 20.89 -18.26 23.58
C GLU A 258 21.89 -17.09 23.45
N LEU A 259 21.42 -15.85 23.49
CA LEU A 259 22.29 -14.67 23.52
C LEU A 259 23.21 -14.69 24.75
N LEU A 260 22.70 -15.03 25.93
CA LEU A 260 23.50 -15.19 27.14
C LEU A 260 24.55 -16.31 27.01
N ASN A 261 24.18 -17.45 26.44
CA ASN A 261 25.11 -18.56 26.19
C ASN A 261 26.22 -18.16 25.22
N GLN A 262 25.90 -17.41 24.16
CA GLN A 262 26.91 -16.88 23.24
C GLN A 262 27.85 -15.90 23.96
N LEU A 263 27.32 -14.96 24.76
CA LEU A 263 28.14 -14.00 25.52
C LEU A 263 29.08 -14.67 26.54
N ASP A 264 28.64 -15.75 27.20
CA ASP A 264 29.47 -16.54 28.12
C ASP A 264 30.54 -17.36 27.39
N GLY A 265 30.25 -17.82 26.17
CA GLY A 265 31.06 -18.75 25.40
C GLY A 265 32.30 -18.17 24.69
N PHE A 266 32.53 -16.85 24.71
CA PHE A 266 33.68 -16.24 24.01
C PHE A 266 34.87 -15.91 24.92
N GLU A 267 36.05 -16.34 24.47
CA GLU A 267 37.35 -15.90 24.97
C GLU A 267 37.61 -14.43 24.52
N PRO A 268 38.13 -13.56 25.41
CA PRO A 268 38.37 -12.14 25.11
C PRO A 268 39.32 -11.87 23.93
N THR A 269 40.07 -12.88 23.50
CA THR A 269 41.19 -12.82 22.55
C THR A 269 40.80 -12.74 21.07
N LYS A 270 39.51 -12.88 20.70
CA LYS A 270 39.08 -12.98 19.29
C LYS A 270 38.71 -11.66 18.60
N GLY A 271 38.95 -10.50 19.22
CA GLY A 271 38.75 -9.20 18.56
C GLY A 271 37.29 -8.87 18.18
N ILE A 272 36.32 -9.46 18.88
CA ILE A 272 34.88 -9.18 18.72
C ILE A 272 34.43 -8.36 19.92
N LYS A 273 33.74 -7.24 19.68
CA LYS A 273 33.16 -6.38 20.73
C LYS A 273 31.65 -6.26 20.55
N VAL A 274 30.91 -6.33 21.65
CA VAL A 274 29.44 -6.22 21.64
C VAL A 274 29.00 -4.88 22.24
N ILE A 275 28.18 -4.13 21.52
CA ILE A 275 27.55 -2.89 21.99
C ILE A 275 26.05 -3.12 22.01
N MET A 276 25.41 -2.89 23.15
CA MET A 276 23.96 -2.97 23.31
C MET A 276 23.40 -1.59 23.63
N ALA A 277 22.24 -1.24 23.09
CA ALA A 277 21.56 0.02 23.40
C ALA A 277 20.13 -0.23 23.90
N THR A 278 19.74 0.46 24.97
CA THR A 278 18.37 0.44 25.51
C THR A 278 17.91 1.85 25.87
N ASN A 279 16.60 2.11 25.79
CA ASN A 279 16.01 3.34 26.34
C ASN A 279 15.59 3.17 27.80
N ARG A 280 15.44 1.92 28.26
CA ARG A 280 14.86 1.55 29.55
C ARG A 280 15.74 0.53 30.25
N LEU A 281 16.56 1.00 31.17
CA LEU A 281 17.42 0.12 31.98
C LEU A 281 16.61 -0.62 33.07
N ASP A 282 15.45 -0.08 33.47
CA ASP A 282 14.58 -0.58 34.54
C ASP A 282 13.95 -1.94 34.23
N ILE A 283 13.68 -2.22 32.95
CA ILE A 283 13.01 -3.45 32.51
C ILE A 283 13.97 -4.57 32.14
N LEU A 284 15.27 -4.30 32.06
CA LEU A 284 16.26 -5.24 31.53
C LEU A 284 16.62 -6.31 32.57
N ASP A 285 16.71 -7.57 32.14
CA ASP A 285 17.06 -8.70 33.00
C ASP A 285 18.44 -8.48 33.67
N PRO A 286 18.53 -8.55 35.01
CA PRO A 286 19.80 -8.46 35.73
C PRO A 286 20.87 -9.45 35.27
N ALA A 287 20.49 -10.56 34.64
CA ALA A 287 21.40 -11.56 34.07
C ALA A 287 22.28 -11.01 32.94
N LEU A 288 21.81 -10.04 32.16
CA LEU A 288 22.62 -9.35 31.14
C LEU A 288 23.64 -8.41 31.79
N LEU A 289 23.31 -7.86 32.96
CA LEU A 289 24.13 -6.87 33.68
C LEU A 289 25.20 -7.50 34.58
N ARG A 290 25.37 -8.83 34.55
CA ARG A 290 26.36 -9.55 35.37
C ARG A 290 27.79 -9.27 34.88
N PRO A 291 28.75 -9.03 35.80
CA PRO A 291 30.17 -8.89 35.46
C PRO A 291 30.67 -10.10 34.65
N GLY A 292 31.40 -9.85 33.56
CA GLY A 292 31.88 -10.88 32.62
C GLY A 292 31.06 -11.04 31.33
N ARG A 293 29.90 -10.38 31.23
CA ARG A 293 29.07 -10.29 30.01
C ARG A 293 29.04 -8.85 29.46
N ILE A 294 28.55 -7.91 30.28
CA ILE A 294 28.53 -6.47 30.00
C ILE A 294 29.32 -5.78 31.10
N ASP A 295 30.52 -5.30 30.77
CA ASP A 295 31.46 -4.79 31.78
C ASP A 295 31.33 -3.28 32.01
N ARG A 296 30.75 -2.54 31.05
CA ARG A 296 30.60 -1.09 31.11
C ARG A 296 29.19 -0.64 30.76
N LYS A 297 28.67 0.30 31.56
CA LYS A 297 27.36 0.93 31.36
C LYS A 297 27.59 2.42 31.17
N ILE A 298 27.19 2.96 30.03
CA ILE A 298 27.37 4.38 29.68
C ILE A 298 26.00 5.04 29.64
N GLU A 299 25.80 6.03 30.50
CA GLU A 299 24.58 6.82 30.56
C GLU A 299 24.63 7.99 29.57
N PHE A 300 23.53 8.18 28.84
CA PHE A 300 23.30 9.30 27.94
C PHE A 300 22.33 10.29 28.59
N PRO A 301 22.83 11.31 29.30
CA PRO A 301 21.97 12.31 29.91
C PRO A 301 21.30 13.19 28.84
N PRO A 302 20.19 13.87 29.17
CA PRO A 302 19.66 14.96 28.36
C PRO A 302 20.73 16.05 28.12
N PRO A 303 20.78 16.67 26.92
CA PRO A 303 21.84 17.60 26.56
C PRO A 303 21.78 18.91 27.37
N THR A 304 22.93 19.38 27.86
CA THR A 304 23.11 20.69 28.51
C THR A 304 22.94 21.85 27.51
N VAL A 305 22.79 23.09 28.00
CA VAL A 305 22.64 24.28 27.12
C VAL A 305 23.78 24.39 26.10
N GLU A 306 25.01 24.14 26.53
CA GLU A 306 26.21 24.13 25.68
C GLU A 306 26.14 22.99 24.64
N ALA A 307 25.81 21.77 25.08
CA ALA A 307 25.62 20.62 24.20
C ALA A 307 24.54 20.86 23.13
N ARG A 308 23.42 21.50 23.51
CA ARG A 308 22.33 21.84 22.57
C ARG A 308 22.78 22.87 21.53
N ALA A 309 23.57 23.87 21.94
CA ALA A 309 24.12 24.86 21.02
C ALA A 309 25.08 24.20 20.00
N ASP A 310 25.88 23.22 20.44
CA ASP A 310 26.78 22.47 19.57
C ASP A 310 26.02 21.57 18.60
N ILE A 311 24.97 20.87 19.05
CA ILE A 311 24.09 20.05 18.18
C ILE A 311 23.41 20.92 17.12
N LEU A 312 22.87 22.09 17.50
CA LEU A 312 22.28 23.05 16.56
C LEU A 312 23.32 23.55 15.56
N ARG A 313 24.55 23.79 16.00
CA ARG A 313 25.65 24.21 15.12
C ARG A 313 26.02 23.12 14.11
N ILE A 314 26.07 21.85 14.53
CA ILE A 314 26.37 20.71 13.64
C ILE A 314 25.28 20.58 12.57
N HIS A 315 24.00 20.58 12.95
CA HIS A 315 22.90 20.38 12.01
C HIS A 315 22.60 21.59 11.12
N SER A 316 23.05 22.79 11.51
CA SER A 316 22.88 24.00 10.70
C SER A 316 24.05 24.28 9.75
N ARG A 317 25.15 23.52 9.80
CA ARG A 317 26.32 23.66 8.90
C ARG A 317 25.98 23.54 7.42
N SER A 318 24.99 22.72 7.06
CA SER A 318 24.55 22.51 5.68
C SER A 318 23.45 23.47 5.24
N MET A 319 23.00 24.40 6.11
CA MET A 319 21.90 25.32 5.84
C MET A 319 22.40 26.71 5.45
N ASN A 320 21.67 27.38 4.55
CA ASN A 320 21.93 28.77 4.17
C ASN A 320 21.40 29.72 5.23
N LEU A 321 22.24 30.03 6.22
CA LEU A 321 21.91 30.93 7.33
C LEU A 321 22.20 32.40 7.01
N THR A 322 21.35 33.30 7.49
CA THR A 322 21.65 34.74 7.49
C THR A 322 22.78 35.07 8.47
N ARG A 323 23.64 36.06 8.17
CA ARG A 323 24.74 36.46 9.07
C ARG A 323 24.18 37.01 10.39
N GLY A 324 24.65 36.47 11.52
CA GLY A 324 24.32 36.97 12.86
C GLY A 324 23.32 36.14 13.67
N ILE A 325 22.97 34.92 13.24
CA ILE A 325 22.09 34.01 14.02
C ILE A 325 22.78 33.58 15.31
N ASN A 326 22.07 33.73 16.42
CA ASN A 326 22.56 33.35 17.75
C ASN A 326 21.92 32.01 18.18
N LEU A 327 22.61 30.92 17.87
CA LEU A 327 22.20 29.56 18.22
C LEU A 327 22.21 29.29 19.74
N THR A 328 23.03 30.00 20.50
CA THR A 328 23.09 29.87 21.97
C THR A 328 21.79 30.35 22.63
N LYS A 329 21.23 31.46 22.16
CA LYS A 329 19.92 31.96 22.63
C LYS A 329 18.77 31.01 22.32
N ILE A 330 18.85 30.27 21.21
CA ILE A 330 17.85 29.25 20.85
C ILE A 330 18.01 28.03 21.78
N ALA A 331 19.25 27.60 22.05
CA ALA A 331 19.55 26.50 22.96
C ALA A 331 19.08 26.75 24.41
N GLU A 332 19.11 28.00 24.88
CA GLU A 332 18.57 28.42 26.18
C GLU A 332 17.04 28.27 26.27
N LYS A 333 16.32 28.51 25.17
CA LYS A 333 14.85 28.36 25.11
C LYS A 333 14.41 26.89 25.05
N MET A 334 15.30 25.99 24.65
CA MET A 334 15.02 24.56 24.43
C MET A 334 15.41 23.69 25.63
N ASN A 335 14.92 24.04 26.83
CA ASN A 335 15.20 23.26 28.02
C ASN A 335 14.49 21.89 27.96
N GLY A 336 15.25 20.81 28.19
CA GLY A 336 14.72 19.45 28.21
C GLY A 336 14.61 18.77 26.84
N CYS A 337 14.86 19.48 25.72
CA CYS A 337 14.81 18.89 24.39
C CYS A 337 15.97 17.91 24.14
N SER A 338 15.66 16.80 23.46
CA SER A 338 16.60 15.79 22.98
C SER A 338 17.35 16.22 21.71
N GLY A 339 18.43 15.52 21.37
CA GLY A 339 19.20 15.75 20.14
C GLY A 339 18.37 15.60 18.86
N ALA A 340 17.43 14.65 18.85
CA ALA A 340 16.50 14.43 17.74
C ALA A 340 15.53 15.62 17.55
N GLU A 341 15.05 16.21 18.64
CA GLU A 341 14.16 17.38 18.61
C GLU A 341 14.88 18.64 18.16
N LEU A 342 16.15 18.81 18.54
CA LEU A 342 17.01 19.91 18.05
C LEU A 342 17.23 19.83 16.54
N LYS A 343 17.45 18.61 16.02
CA LYS A 343 17.47 18.37 14.57
C LYS A 343 16.11 18.70 13.92
N GLY A 344 15.02 18.38 14.61
CA GLY A 344 13.66 18.75 14.22
C GLY A 344 13.48 20.27 14.09
N VAL A 345 13.97 21.06 15.05
CA VAL A 345 13.92 22.53 14.99
C VAL A 345 14.68 23.08 13.80
N CYS A 346 15.88 22.59 13.50
CA CYS A 346 16.63 23.03 12.31
C CYS A 346 15.85 22.72 11.02
N THR A 347 15.21 21.55 10.94
CA THR A 347 14.43 21.14 9.77
C THR A 347 13.18 22.00 9.58
N GLU A 348 12.46 22.29 10.67
CA GLU A 348 11.29 23.16 10.67
C GLU A 348 11.63 24.62 10.34
N ALA A 349 12.76 25.13 10.83
CA ALA A 349 13.26 26.46 10.46
C ALA A 349 13.53 26.56 8.95
N GLY A 350 14.12 25.52 8.35
CA GLY A 350 14.27 25.42 6.89
C GLY A 350 12.93 25.37 6.15
N MET A 351 11.93 24.68 6.70
CA MET A 351 10.58 24.61 6.10
C MET A 351 9.84 25.95 6.16
N TYR A 352 10.01 26.75 7.23
CA TYR A 352 9.45 28.10 7.29
C TYR A 352 10.03 29.02 6.22
N ALA A 353 11.36 29.00 6.05
CA ALA A 353 12.03 29.73 4.97
C ALA A 353 11.53 29.26 3.59
N LEU A 354 11.34 27.95 3.39
CA LEU A 354 10.83 27.39 2.14
C LEU A 354 9.37 27.80 1.84
N ARG A 355 8.49 27.81 2.85
CA ARG A 355 7.07 28.22 2.70
C ARG A 355 6.94 29.67 2.24
N GLU A 356 7.83 30.53 2.70
CA GLU A 356 7.88 31.94 2.28
C GLU A 356 8.74 32.17 1.03
N ARG A 357 9.20 31.09 0.38
CA ARG A 357 10.07 31.12 -0.82
C ARG A 357 11.38 31.90 -0.58
N ARG A 358 11.88 31.90 0.65
CA ARG A 358 13.15 32.52 1.04
C ARG A 358 14.30 31.50 0.92
N VAL A 359 15.43 31.95 0.38
CA VAL A 359 16.64 31.12 0.18
C VAL A 359 17.53 31.07 1.44
N HIS A 360 17.31 32.00 2.38
CA HIS A 360 18.07 32.13 3.62
C HIS A 360 17.15 31.96 4.82
N VAL A 361 17.61 31.21 5.82
CA VAL A 361 16.93 31.04 7.11
C VAL A 361 17.28 32.22 8.02
N THR A 362 16.29 32.79 8.70
CA THR A 362 16.45 33.91 9.64
C THR A 362 16.34 33.45 11.09
N GLN A 363 16.68 34.33 12.04
CA GLN A 363 16.52 34.07 13.47
C GLN A 363 15.04 33.82 13.84
N GLU A 364 14.11 34.54 13.20
CA GLU A 364 12.67 34.43 13.43
C GLU A 364 12.15 33.04 13.03
N ASP A 365 12.66 32.46 11.94
CA ASP A 365 12.29 31.10 11.51
C ASP A 365 12.68 30.05 12.57
N PHE A 366 13.84 30.23 13.23
CA PHE A 366 14.27 29.37 14.33
C PHE A 366 13.44 29.57 15.60
N ASP A 367 13.03 30.80 15.90
CA ASP A 367 12.16 31.09 17.06
C ASP A 367 10.75 30.49 16.85
N LEU A 368 10.20 30.58 15.64
CA LEU A 368 8.94 29.94 15.25
C LEU A 368 9.01 28.41 15.27
N ALA A 369 10.12 27.84 14.77
CA ALA A 369 10.38 26.41 14.82
C ALA A 369 10.50 25.90 16.27
N THR A 370 11.17 26.68 17.13
CA THR A 370 11.30 26.37 18.56
C THR A 370 9.95 26.39 19.26
N ALA A 371 9.11 27.40 19.01
CA ALA A 371 7.76 27.46 19.58
C ALA A 371 6.89 26.26 19.15
N LYS A 372 6.97 25.87 17.87
CA LYS A 372 6.24 24.71 17.35
C LYS A 372 6.69 23.38 17.97
N VAL A 373 7.99 23.21 18.19
CA VAL A 373 8.55 21.96 18.75
C VAL A 373 8.34 21.88 20.26
N LEU A 374 8.38 23.00 20.98
CA LEU A 374 8.09 23.04 22.42
C LEU A 374 6.59 22.88 22.74
N ASN A 375 5.70 23.44 21.92
CA ASN A 375 4.24 23.28 22.09
C ASN A 375 3.75 21.83 21.88
N LYS A 376 4.61 20.90 21.44
CA LYS A 376 4.29 19.46 21.44
C LYS A 376 4.41 18.80 22.83
N HIS A 377 5.08 19.44 23.79
CA HIS A 377 5.34 18.87 25.13
C HIS A 377 4.43 19.44 26.23
N ASP A 378 3.93 20.67 26.09
CA ASP A 378 3.10 21.36 27.11
C ASP A 378 1.58 21.32 26.79
N ASP A 379 1.04 20.15 26.43
CA ASP A 379 -0.42 19.92 26.36
C ASP A 379 -1.02 19.67 27.76
N LYS A 380 -0.67 20.52 28.73
CA LYS A 380 -1.45 20.75 29.95
C LYS A 380 -1.61 22.26 30.16
N GLU A 381 -2.80 22.75 29.79
CA GLU A 381 -3.38 24.06 30.13
C GLU A 381 -2.45 25.28 30.01
N VAL A 382 -2.43 25.97 28.85
CA VAL A 382 -2.68 27.43 28.84
C VAL A 382 -3.31 27.83 27.50
N SER A 383 -4.46 28.51 27.62
CA SER A 383 -5.32 29.00 26.56
C SER A 383 -4.69 30.08 25.66
N LEU A 384 -5.18 30.11 24.41
CA LEU A 384 -4.93 31.03 23.29
C LEU A 384 -5.06 32.55 23.55
N GLY A 385 -5.17 33.00 24.81
CA GLY A 385 -5.40 34.41 25.16
C GLY A 385 -4.20 35.35 24.96
N LYS A 386 -2.97 34.85 24.80
CA LYS A 386 -1.78 35.72 24.63
C LYS A 386 -1.39 36.02 23.18
N LEU A 387 -1.88 35.23 22.21
CA LEU A 387 -1.60 35.46 20.79
C LEU A 387 -2.45 36.60 20.19
N TRP A 388 -3.63 36.89 20.78
CA TRP A 388 -4.51 37.96 20.30
C TRP A 388 -4.06 39.38 20.69
N ASN A 389 -3.13 39.52 21.64
CA ASN A 389 -2.65 40.82 22.13
C ASN A 389 -1.37 41.33 21.43
N LEU A 390 -0.84 40.60 20.44
CA LEU A 390 0.31 41.06 19.65
C LEU A 390 -0.08 41.72 18.33
N GLU A 391 -1.20 41.32 17.71
CA GLU A 391 -1.70 41.95 16.47
C GLU A 391 -2.34 43.33 16.69
N SER A 392 -2.80 43.62 17.91
CA SER A 392 -3.40 44.91 18.28
C SER A 392 -2.37 46.00 18.64
N ARG A 393 -1.07 45.69 18.59
CA ARG A 393 0.02 46.64 18.89
C ARG A 393 0.85 47.09 17.67
N ILE A 394 0.55 46.59 16.47
CA ILE A 394 1.26 46.95 15.22
C ILE A 394 0.51 48.06 14.44
N MET A 395 -0.71 48.41 14.84
CA MET A 395 -1.48 49.54 14.29
C MET A 395 -1.54 50.68 15.30
N VAL A 396 -0.45 51.43 15.45
CA VAL A 396 -0.31 52.86 15.86
C VAL A 396 1.13 53.05 16.36
N GLY A 397 1.98 53.66 15.53
CA GLY A 397 3.36 54.02 15.87
C GLY A 397 3.96 54.91 14.77
N GLU A 398 4.01 56.19 15.05
CA GLU A 398 4.28 57.31 14.15
C GLU A 398 5.67 57.28 13.51
N CYS A 399 5.76 57.54 12.19
CA CYS A 399 6.96 58.04 11.54
C CYS A 399 6.79 59.53 11.25
N TYR A 400 7.42 60.38 12.06
CA TYR A 400 7.68 61.78 11.72
C TYR A 400 8.95 61.88 10.88
N GLY A 401 8.87 62.58 9.73
CA GLY A 401 10.02 63.19 9.08
C GLY A 401 10.05 63.12 7.55
N HIS A 402 9.47 64.13 6.89
CA HIS A 402 9.92 64.89 5.69
C HIS A 402 10.87 64.19 4.68
N ASP A 403 10.76 64.28 3.35
CA ASP A 403 10.09 65.23 2.47
C ASP A 403 10.10 64.68 1.01
N LYS A 404 9.03 64.99 0.25
CA LYS A 404 8.91 65.16 -1.22
C LYS A 404 9.37 64.05 -2.19
N VAL A 405 8.43 63.57 -3.03
CA VAL A 405 8.31 63.92 -4.47
C VAL A 405 7.15 63.14 -5.13
N TRP A 406 6.12 63.90 -5.55
CA TRP A 406 5.21 63.74 -6.71
C TRP A 406 4.18 62.58 -6.80
N ALA A 407 2.90 62.97 -6.79
CA ALA A 407 1.77 62.31 -7.45
C ALA A 407 1.74 62.72 -8.96
N PRO A 408 1.10 62.00 -9.91
CA PRO A 408 -0.34 61.67 -9.87
C PRO A 408 -0.74 60.29 -10.45
N VAL A 409 -1.86 59.74 -9.99
CA VAL A 409 -3.02 59.20 -10.74
C VAL A 409 -3.94 58.48 -9.74
N MET A 410 -4.82 59.25 -9.09
CA MET A 410 -6.10 58.78 -8.58
C MET A 410 -7.19 59.51 -9.35
N ARG A 411 -7.67 58.89 -10.43
CA ARG A 411 -8.93 59.27 -11.06
C ARG A 411 -9.46 58.13 -11.89
N PHE A 412 -9.98 57.07 -11.26
CA PHE A 412 -11.04 56.21 -11.82
C PHE A 412 -11.61 55.30 -10.72
N MET A 413 -12.42 55.89 -9.85
CA MET A 413 -13.45 55.17 -9.10
C MET A 413 -14.79 55.80 -9.48
N ARG A 414 -15.64 55.06 -10.19
CA ARG A 414 -17.11 55.00 -10.03
C ARG A 414 -17.76 54.27 -11.21
N ILE A 415 -18.76 53.45 -10.85
CA ILE A 415 -19.90 52.89 -11.61
C ILE A 415 -19.90 51.35 -11.56
N ALA A 416 -20.72 50.80 -10.65
CA ALA A 416 -21.83 49.88 -10.98
C ALA A 416 -22.52 49.40 -9.69
N LYS A 417 -23.82 49.69 -9.56
CA LYS A 417 -24.74 49.18 -8.54
C LYS A 417 -25.19 47.75 -8.88
N PHE A 418 -25.47 46.92 -7.88
CA PHE A 418 -26.53 45.89 -7.94
C PHE A 418 -27.28 45.81 -6.59
N PRO A 419 -28.56 45.35 -6.57
CA PRO A 419 -29.57 45.73 -5.57
C PRO A 419 -29.83 44.70 -4.46
N SER A 420 -30.60 45.16 -3.48
CA SER A 420 -31.08 44.50 -2.26
C SER A 420 -32.15 43.41 -2.45
N LEU A 421 -32.03 42.32 -1.69
CA LEU A 421 -33.04 41.32 -1.27
C LEU A 421 -32.49 40.77 0.07
N GLY A 422 -33.19 40.54 1.18
CA GLY A 422 -34.58 40.58 1.62
C GLY A 422 -34.54 39.89 3.00
N LYS A 423 -35.20 40.46 4.02
CA LYS A 423 -35.16 40.01 5.42
C LYS A 423 -35.58 38.54 5.59
N ARG A 424 -34.90 37.77 6.46
CA ARG A 424 -35.43 36.57 7.12
C ARG A 424 -35.56 36.81 8.65
N PRO A 425 -36.54 36.17 9.32
CA PRO A 425 -36.99 36.55 10.65
C PRO A 425 -36.17 35.90 11.77
N SER A 426 -36.12 36.61 12.89
CA SER A 426 -35.55 36.23 14.17
C SER A 426 -36.18 34.96 14.76
N ARG A 427 -35.34 33.99 15.12
CA ARG A 427 -35.60 33.07 16.25
C ARG A 427 -34.58 33.38 17.35
N GLN A 428 -35.08 33.83 18.50
CA GLN A 428 -34.31 34.01 19.72
C GLN A 428 -33.73 32.66 20.16
N ALA A 429 -32.41 32.60 20.32
CA ALA A 429 -31.73 31.57 21.08
C ALA A 429 -30.99 32.24 22.25
N SER A 430 -30.98 31.55 23.38
CA SER A 430 -30.57 31.98 24.71
C SER A 430 -29.17 32.58 24.80
N MET A 431 -29.02 33.61 25.63
CA MET A 431 -27.75 34.22 26.01
C MET A 431 -26.98 33.30 26.97
N ASP A 432 -25.95 32.62 26.48
CA ASP A 432 -24.84 32.11 27.30
C ASP A 432 -23.51 32.57 26.66
N PRO A 433 -22.76 33.52 27.25
CA PRO A 433 -21.60 34.17 26.60
C PRO A 433 -20.34 33.31 26.50
N HIS A 434 -20.35 32.04 26.92
CA HIS A 434 -19.15 31.22 27.05
C HIS A 434 -18.89 30.22 25.89
N ASN A 435 -19.76 30.13 24.88
CA ASN A 435 -19.64 29.11 23.83
C ASN A 435 -19.13 29.63 22.45
N ASP A 436 -18.79 30.91 22.33
CA ASP A 436 -18.51 31.56 21.02
C ASP A 436 -17.04 31.46 20.55
N LEU A 437 -16.25 30.47 21.00
CA LEU A 437 -14.81 30.35 20.65
C LEU A 437 -14.39 29.06 19.91
N ASN A 438 -15.34 28.24 19.46
CA ASN A 438 -15.06 27.20 18.46
C ASN A 438 -16.16 27.26 17.38
N PRO A 439 -15.87 27.59 16.11
CA PRO A 439 -16.83 27.28 15.05
C PRO A 439 -17.08 25.78 15.11
N HIS A 440 -18.32 25.33 15.31
CA HIS A 440 -18.66 23.91 15.38
C HIS A 440 -18.11 23.19 14.14
N VAL A 441 -17.01 22.43 14.29
CA VAL A 441 -16.47 21.60 13.22
C VAL A 441 -17.13 20.24 13.36
N ASP A 442 -18.18 20.01 12.58
CA ASP A 442 -18.80 18.70 12.47
C ASP A 442 -17.91 17.76 11.64
N HIS A 443 -17.79 16.52 12.12
CA HIS A 443 -17.02 15.46 11.48
C HIS A 443 -17.92 14.28 11.08
N PHE A 444 -17.51 13.56 10.04
CA PHE A 444 -18.20 12.38 9.53
C PHE A 444 -17.21 11.25 9.31
N ILE A 445 -17.63 10.02 9.61
CA ILE A 445 -16.79 8.83 9.47
C ILE A 445 -17.25 8.04 8.24
N GLY A 446 -16.29 7.63 7.41
CA GLY A 446 -16.48 6.62 6.38
C GLY A 446 -15.74 5.34 6.75
N ILE A 447 -16.38 4.20 6.57
CA ILE A 447 -15.82 2.88 6.84
C ILE A 447 -15.88 2.08 5.54
N ASP A 448 -14.71 1.63 5.07
CA ASP A 448 -14.51 0.84 3.83
C ASP A 448 -13.99 -0.54 4.23
N VAL A 449 -14.80 -1.58 4.00
CA VAL A 449 -14.42 -2.98 4.25
C VAL A 449 -14.13 -3.67 2.92
N GLY A 450 -12.84 -3.66 2.57
CA GLY A 450 -12.31 -4.38 1.40
C GLY A 450 -12.09 -5.88 1.66
N THR A 451 -11.46 -6.56 0.70
CA THR A 451 -11.22 -8.02 0.76
C THR A 451 -10.19 -8.43 1.81
N GLY A 452 -9.17 -7.60 2.09
CA GLY A 452 -8.07 -7.93 2.99
C GLY A 452 -7.87 -6.95 4.15
N SER A 453 -8.61 -5.85 4.19
CA SER A 453 -8.48 -4.83 5.23
C SER A 453 -9.77 -4.02 5.41
N ALA A 454 -10.02 -3.58 6.63
CA ALA A 454 -10.98 -2.53 6.95
C ALA A 454 -10.26 -1.18 7.07
N ARG A 455 -10.90 -0.10 6.63
CA ARG A 455 -10.37 1.27 6.67
C ARG A 455 -11.40 2.20 7.26
N ALA A 456 -10.94 3.16 8.05
CA ALA A 456 -11.78 4.24 8.54
C ALA A 456 -11.16 5.59 8.14
N CYS A 457 -11.97 6.49 7.61
CA CYS A 457 -11.58 7.89 7.39
C CYS A 457 -12.51 8.82 8.15
N ILE A 458 -11.95 9.94 8.63
CA ILE A 458 -12.72 11.01 9.25
C ILE A 458 -12.56 12.26 8.39
N ILE A 459 -13.68 12.83 7.95
CA ILE A 459 -13.74 14.05 7.15
C ILE A 459 -14.39 15.19 7.95
N ASP A 460 -14.04 16.43 7.62
CA ASP A 460 -14.79 17.60 8.08
C ASP A 460 -15.99 17.92 7.17
N ALA A 461 -16.82 18.89 7.56
CA ALA A 461 -17.95 19.38 6.78
C ALA A 461 -17.60 19.92 5.37
N SER A 462 -16.33 20.21 5.10
CA SER A 462 -15.85 20.62 3.77
C SER A 462 -15.41 19.44 2.90
N GLY A 463 -15.37 18.23 3.46
CA GLY A 463 -14.88 17.02 2.81
C GLY A 463 -13.36 16.86 2.83
N ASP A 464 -12.62 17.61 3.65
CA ASP A 464 -11.18 17.35 3.83
C ASP A 464 -10.96 16.20 4.82
N ILE A 465 -10.19 15.18 4.41
CA ILE A 465 -9.80 14.06 5.26
C ILE A 465 -8.87 14.56 6.37
N LYS A 466 -9.25 14.32 7.63
CA LYS A 466 -8.48 14.66 8.84
C LYS A 466 -7.70 13.49 9.40
N ALA A 467 -8.26 12.29 9.30
CA ALA A 467 -7.65 11.06 9.79
C ALA A 467 -7.96 9.90 8.85
N LEU A 468 -7.02 8.95 8.76
CA LEU A 468 -7.18 7.70 8.03
C LEU A 468 -6.49 6.60 8.83
N ALA A 469 -7.17 5.47 9.03
CA ALA A 469 -6.63 4.29 9.67
C ALA A 469 -6.99 3.03 8.86
N THR A 470 -6.20 1.98 9.00
CA THR A 470 -6.40 0.70 8.32
C THR A 470 -5.99 -0.44 9.24
N GLU A 471 -6.75 -1.54 9.18
CA GLU A 471 -6.49 -2.79 9.88
C GLU A 471 -6.73 -3.96 8.93
N ASN A 472 -5.91 -5.00 9.05
CA ASN A 472 -6.09 -6.23 8.26
C ASN A 472 -7.23 -7.05 8.85
N ILE A 473 -8.05 -7.65 7.98
CA ILE A 473 -9.12 -8.57 8.38
C ILE A 473 -8.71 -10.01 8.09
N GLY A 474 -9.19 -10.94 8.90
CA GLY A 474 -8.99 -12.36 8.71
C GLY A 474 -9.62 -12.85 7.41
N LEU A 475 -8.88 -13.69 6.68
CA LEU A 475 -9.35 -14.39 5.49
C LEU A 475 -9.07 -15.88 5.67
N TRP A 476 -10.10 -16.70 5.51
CA TRP A 476 -10.00 -18.15 5.62
C TRP A 476 -10.31 -18.80 4.27
N GLN A 477 -9.50 -19.80 3.91
CA GLN A 477 -9.65 -20.59 2.70
C GLN A 477 -9.70 -22.08 3.07
N PRO A 478 -10.87 -22.62 3.43
CA PRO A 478 -10.97 -24.02 3.85
C PRO A 478 -10.71 -24.99 2.70
N GLU A 479 -11.09 -24.61 1.48
CA GLU A 479 -10.92 -25.39 0.25
C GLU A 479 -10.56 -24.47 -0.93
N VAL A 480 -10.11 -25.05 -2.04
CA VAL A 480 -9.84 -24.29 -3.27
C VAL A 480 -11.16 -23.72 -3.79
N GLY A 481 -11.20 -22.40 -4.03
CA GLY A 481 -12.41 -21.68 -4.45
C GLY A 481 -13.33 -21.24 -3.30
N TYR A 482 -13.08 -21.67 -2.06
CA TYR A 482 -13.85 -21.28 -0.88
C TYR A 482 -13.14 -20.17 -0.13
N TYR A 483 -13.81 -19.03 0.06
CA TYR A 483 -13.24 -17.87 0.72
C TYR A 483 -14.23 -17.28 1.71
N GLU A 484 -13.77 -17.15 2.94
CA GLU A 484 -14.63 -16.83 4.08
C GLU A 484 -14.05 -15.74 4.95
N GLN A 485 -14.93 -15.01 5.62
CA GLN A 485 -14.61 -13.99 6.61
C GLN A 485 -15.53 -14.13 7.84
N SER A 486 -15.31 -13.28 8.83
CA SER A 486 -16.06 -13.23 10.08
C SER A 486 -16.56 -11.81 10.32
N THR A 487 -17.86 -11.62 10.52
CA THR A 487 -18.41 -10.30 10.88
C THR A 487 -17.88 -9.82 12.22
N THR A 488 -17.60 -10.73 13.16
CA THR A 488 -17.02 -10.42 14.47
C THR A 488 -15.60 -9.87 14.32
N ASP A 489 -14.77 -10.49 13.48
CA ASP A 489 -13.42 -10.02 13.18
C ASP A 489 -13.43 -8.66 12.46
N ILE A 490 -14.25 -8.54 11.40
CA ILE A 490 -14.41 -7.30 10.63
C ILE A 490 -14.83 -6.15 11.56
N TRP A 491 -15.85 -6.35 12.39
CA TRP A 491 -16.34 -5.32 13.31
C TRP A 491 -15.27 -4.90 14.33
N ARG A 492 -14.53 -5.85 14.89
CA ARG A 492 -13.39 -5.55 15.78
C ARG A 492 -12.34 -4.69 15.06
N CYS A 493 -11.99 -5.01 13.82
CA CYS A 493 -11.02 -4.26 13.03
C CYS A 493 -11.53 -2.85 12.69
N ILE A 494 -12.83 -2.68 12.42
CA ILE A 494 -13.46 -1.36 12.27
C ILE A 494 -13.32 -0.54 13.55
N CYS A 495 -13.64 -1.12 14.71
CA CYS A 495 -13.51 -0.44 16.01
C CYS A 495 -12.07 0.03 16.25
N MET A 496 -11.08 -0.83 15.98
CA MET A 496 -9.68 -0.46 16.08
C MET A 496 -9.30 0.67 15.11
N CYS A 497 -9.78 0.65 13.87
CA CYS A 497 -9.54 1.71 12.90
C CYS A 497 -10.10 3.06 13.38
N VAL A 498 -11.36 3.07 13.84
CA VAL A 498 -12.03 4.31 14.30
C VAL A 498 -11.33 4.87 15.53
N GLN A 499 -11.07 4.04 16.54
CA GLN A 499 -10.36 4.46 17.76
C GLN A 499 -8.95 4.98 17.45
N ARG A 500 -8.23 4.34 16.51
CA ARG A 500 -6.90 4.82 16.07
C ARG A 500 -7.01 6.15 15.33
N ALA A 501 -7.98 6.30 14.43
CA ALA A 501 -8.19 7.54 13.68
C ALA A 501 -8.52 8.72 14.61
N LEU A 502 -9.33 8.50 15.66
CA LEU A 502 -9.65 9.49 16.68
C LEU A 502 -8.43 9.86 17.54
N SER A 503 -7.74 8.86 18.08
CA SER A 503 -6.63 9.05 19.03
C SER A 503 -5.37 9.64 18.40
N GLN A 504 -4.97 9.18 17.20
CA GLN A 504 -3.75 9.66 16.53
C GLN A 504 -3.86 11.12 16.07
N HIS A 505 -5.08 11.59 15.81
CA HIS A 505 -5.35 12.93 15.29
C HIS A 505 -6.04 13.86 16.30
N ASN A 506 -6.21 13.41 17.55
CA ASN A 506 -6.84 14.16 18.64
C ASN A 506 -8.21 14.77 18.27
N ILE A 507 -9.05 13.97 17.61
CA ILE A 507 -10.39 14.39 17.18
C ILE A 507 -11.38 14.06 18.31
N ASP A 508 -12.13 15.08 18.76
CA ASP A 508 -13.15 14.93 19.79
C ASP A 508 -14.32 14.04 19.28
N PRO A 509 -14.59 12.88 19.90
CA PRO A 509 -15.70 11.99 19.55
C PRO A 509 -17.07 12.69 19.50
N THR A 510 -17.27 13.74 20.31
CA THR A 510 -18.53 14.48 20.37
C THR A 510 -18.77 15.38 19.16
N THR A 511 -17.80 15.51 18.26
CA THR A 511 -17.94 16.25 16.99
C THR A 511 -18.42 15.38 15.84
N ILE A 512 -18.43 14.05 16.03
CA ILE A 512 -18.91 13.11 15.02
C ILE A 512 -20.44 13.19 14.94
N ARG A 513 -20.97 13.39 13.74
CA ARG A 513 -22.42 13.54 13.49
C ARG A 513 -23.00 12.38 12.71
N GLY A 514 -22.21 11.71 11.87
CA GLY A 514 -22.68 10.57 11.11
C GLY A 514 -21.58 9.62 10.68
N ILE A 515 -21.98 8.36 10.44
CA ILE A 515 -21.13 7.26 9.98
C ILE A 515 -21.78 6.63 8.76
N GLY A 516 -20.98 6.40 7.72
CA GLY A 516 -21.38 5.62 6.55
C GLY A 516 -20.50 4.39 6.40
N PHE A 517 -21.11 3.30 5.92
CA PHE A 517 -20.45 2.04 5.68
C PHE A 517 -20.46 1.70 4.19
N ASP A 518 -19.32 1.23 3.71
CA ASP A 518 -19.21 0.50 2.47
C ASP A 518 -18.44 -0.80 2.69
N ALA A 519 -18.76 -1.82 1.88
CA ALA A 519 -18.15 -3.13 1.99
C ALA A 519 -18.17 -3.87 0.65
N THR A 520 -17.34 -4.90 0.54
CA THR A 520 -17.48 -5.88 -0.56
C THR A 520 -18.88 -6.52 -0.54
N CYS A 521 -19.38 -6.91 -1.71
CA CYS A 521 -20.66 -7.60 -1.87
C CYS A 521 -20.62 -9.08 -1.42
N SER A 522 -20.36 -9.29 -0.14
CA SER A 522 -20.20 -10.59 0.50
C SER A 522 -21.46 -10.97 1.28
N LEU A 523 -21.83 -12.24 1.27
CA LEU A 523 -23.03 -12.74 1.96
C LEU A 523 -22.71 -13.02 3.43
N ALA A 524 -23.32 -12.27 4.35
CA ALA A 524 -23.26 -12.50 5.78
C ALA A 524 -24.51 -13.25 6.27
N VAL A 525 -24.30 -14.27 7.10
CA VAL A 525 -25.36 -15.15 7.60
C VAL A 525 -25.50 -15.01 9.13
N PHE A 526 -26.72 -14.76 9.58
CA PHE A 526 -27.07 -14.65 10.99
C PHE A 526 -28.24 -15.56 11.35
N SER A 527 -28.39 -15.84 12.63
CA SER A 527 -29.56 -16.52 13.17
C SER A 527 -30.75 -15.55 13.27
N GLU A 528 -31.90 -15.93 12.75
CA GLU A 528 -33.14 -15.16 12.82
C GLU A 528 -33.63 -15.00 14.27
N ASP A 529 -33.39 -16.00 15.12
CA ASP A 529 -33.88 -15.99 16.51
C ASP A 529 -32.93 -15.28 17.49
N THR A 530 -31.61 -15.43 17.29
CA THR A 530 -30.59 -14.99 18.26
C THR A 530 -29.72 -13.85 17.76
N ASP A 531 -29.76 -13.54 16.47
CA ASP A 531 -28.89 -12.54 15.82
C ASP A 531 -27.39 -12.88 15.91
N GLU A 532 -27.07 -14.13 16.24
CA GLU A 532 -25.69 -14.62 16.32
C GLU A 532 -25.16 -15.03 14.93
N PRO A 533 -23.85 -14.86 14.66
CA PRO A 533 -23.21 -15.35 13.45
C PRO A 533 -23.42 -16.85 13.22
N VAL A 534 -23.87 -17.24 12.02
CA VAL A 534 -24.04 -18.65 11.65
C VAL A 534 -22.91 -19.09 10.72
N PRO A 535 -22.11 -20.11 11.07
CA PRO A 535 -21.00 -20.58 10.24
C PRO A 535 -21.46 -21.05 8.85
N VAL A 536 -20.65 -20.78 7.82
CA VAL A 536 -20.98 -21.08 6.41
C VAL A 536 -20.16 -22.23 5.80
N THR A 537 -19.38 -22.97 6.59
CA THR A 537 -18.54 -24.09 6.12
C THR A 537 -19.02 -25.45 6.63
N GLY A 538 -19.07 -26.44 5.73
CA GLY A 538 -19.37 -27.84 6.06
C GLY A 538 -18.17 -28.61 6.65
N PRO A 539 -18.37 -29.88 7.09
CA PRO A 539 -19.60 -30.67 6.98
C PRO A 539 -20.63 -30.43 8.09
N ASN A 540 -20.22 -29.86 9.24
CA ASN A 540 -21.10 -29.74 10.41
C ASN A 540 -21.65 -28.32 10.66
N PHE A 541 -21.21 -27.31 9.89
CA PHE A 541 -21.59 -25.90 10.10
C PHE A 541 -21.44 -25.44 11.56
N ALA A 542 -20.47 -26.03 12.25
CA ALA A 542 -20.18 -25.78 13.64
C ALA A 542 -19.20 -24.61 13.76
N ASN A 543 -19.41 -23.78 14.77
CA ASN A 543 -18.51 -22.67 15.04
C ASN A 543 -17.18 -23.20 15.59
N ASP A 544 -16.08 -22.85 14.93
CA ASP A 544 -14.72 -23.22 15.33
C ASP A 544 -14.08 -22.19 16.28
N GLY A 545 -14.87 -21.22 16.76
CA GLY A 545 -14.45 -20.12 17.61
C GLY A 545 -14.04 -18.86 16.83
N ASN A 546 -14.13 -18.87 15.50
CA ASN A 546 -13.79 -17.71 14.66
C ASN A 546 -15.03 -17.05 14.00
N ASP A 547 -16.24 -17.53 14.25
CA ASP A 547 -17.48 -16.98 13.68
C ASP A 547 -17.41 -16.80 12.16
N ARG A 548 -16.96 -17.82 11.42
CA ARG A 548 -16.84 -17.77 9.95
C ARG A 548 -18.21 -17.79 9.28
N ASN A 549 -18.90 -16.65 9.29
CA ASN A 549 -20.29 -16.47 8.85
C ASN A 549 -20.45 -15.64 7.57
N VAL A 550 -19.34 -15.29 6.90
CA VAL A 550 -19.36 -14.51 5.66
C VAL A 550 -18.82 -15.35 4.51
N ILE A 551 -19.59 -15.51 3.44
CA ILE A 551 -19.11 -16.02 2.15
C ILE A 551 -18.65 -14.83 1.31
N LEU A 552 -17.34 -14.76 1.04
CA LEU A 552 -16.72 -13.64 0.36
C LEU A 552 -17.22 -13.49 -1.08
N TRP A 553 -17.18 -12.28 -1.64
CA TRP A 553 -17.60 -12.00 -3.02
C TRP A 553 -16.91 -12.92 -4.04
N LEU A 554 -15.59 -13.13 -3.92
CA LEU A 554 -14.76 -13.96 -4.82
C LEU A 554 -14.86 -15.47 -4.59
N ASP A 555 -15.73 -15.93 -3.69
CA ASP A 555 -16.00 -17.33 -3.46
C ASP A 555 -16.76 -17.95 -4.64
N HIS A 556 -16.24 -19.06 -5.17
CA HIS A 556 -16.75 -19.75 -6.36
C HIS A 556 -17.35 -21.12 -6.02
N ARG A 557 -17.79 -21.37 -4.78
CA ARG A 557 -18.47 -22.62 -4.41
C ARG A 557 -19.81 -22.89 -5.15
N PRO A 558 -20.65 -21.91 -5.54
CA PRO A 558 -22.01 -22.19 -6.02
C PRO A 558 -22.08 -22.30 -7.56
N VAL A 559 -21.18 -23.09 -8.18
CA VAL A 559 -21.10 -23.22 -9.65
C VAL A 559 -22.35 -23.91 -10.22
N GLU A 560 -22.80 -25.00 -9.59
CA GLU A 560 -23.96 -25.77 -10.03
C GLU A 560 -25.26 -24.97 -9.81
N GLU A 561 -25.35 -24.25 -8.69
CA GLU A 561 -26.47 -23.39 -8.36
C GLU A 561 -26.61 -22.22 -9.32
N ALA A 562 -25.50 -21.54 -9.67
CA ALA A 562 -25.52 -20.47 -10.65
C ALA A 562 -25.94 -20.99 -12.03
N LYS A 563 -25.46 -22.19 -12.43
CA LYS A 563 -25.91 -22.83 -13.67
C LYS A 563 -27.42 -23.09 -13.64
N LYS A 564 -27.93 -23.70 -12.57
CA LYS A 564 -29.36 -23.98 -12.39
C LYS A 564 -30.21 -22.71 -12.47
N ILE A 565 -29.75 -21.61 -11.87
CA ILE A 565 -30.44 -20.32 -11.92
C ILE A 565 -30.46 -19.78 -13.36
N ASN A 566 -29.33 -19.82 -14.06
CA ASN A 566 -29.22 -19.33 -15.43
C ASN A 566 -30.06 -20.16 -16.43
N ASP A 567 -30.17 -21.48 -16.21
CA ASP A 567 -30.99 -22.39 -17.03
C ASP A 567 -32.50 -22.12 -16.90
N THR A 568 -32.95 -21.30 -15.92
CA THR A 568 -34.36 -20.90 -15.81
C THR A 568 -34.81 -19.90 -16.86
N GLU A 569 -33.85 -19.18 -17.48
CA GLU A 569 -34.12 -18.06 -18.41
C GLU A 569 -35.12 -17.03 -17.86
N HIS A 570 -35.17 -16.88 -16.52
CA HIS A 570 -36.14 -16.02 -15.87
C HIS A 570 -35.98 -14.55 -16.30
N ASN A 571 -37.08 -13.81 -16.43
CA ASN A 571 -37.09 -12.41 -16.86
C ASN A 571 -36.29 -11.46 -15.93
N LEU A 572 -35.99 -11.89 -14.71
CA LEU A 572 -35.10 -11.18 -13.78
C LEU A 572 -33.67 -11.07 -14.31
N LEU A 573 -33.18 -12.09 -15.03
CA LEU A 573 -31.78 -12.19 -15.46
C LEU A 573 -31.36 -11.08 -16.43
N ARG A 574 -32.32 -10.43 -17.12
CA ARG A 574 -32.03 -9.27 -17.98
C ARG A 574 -31.44 -8.08 -17.21
N TYR A 575 -31.74 -7.96 -15.91
CA TYR A 575 -31.14 -6.94 -15.03
C TYR A 575 -29.68 -7.28 -14.64
N LEU A 576 -29.21 -8.47 -14.99
CA LEU A 576 -27.87 -8.97 -14.68
C LEU A 576 -27.05 -9.18 -15.97
N GLY A 577 -27.43 -8.53 -17.07
CA GLY A 577 -26.79 -8.74 -18.38
C GLY A 577 -27.09 -10.10 -19.00
N GLY A 578 -28.19 -10.75 -18.58
CA GLY A 578 -28.69 -12.02 -19.09
C GLY A 578 -28.30 -13.25 -18.25
N LYS A 579 -27.33 -13.13 -17.34
CA LYS A 579 -26.86 -14.25 -16.50
C LYS A 579 -26.51 -13.78 -15.09
N MET A 580 -26.93 -14.55 -14.09
CA MET A 580 -26.51 -14.38 -12.70
C MET A 580 -25.10 -14.97 -12.51
N SER A 581 -24.20 -14.16 -11.93
CA SER A 581 -22.82 -14.56 -11.65
C SER A 581 -22.75 -15.51 -10.45
N ILE A 582 -21.76 -16.41 -10.42
CA ILE A 582 -21.43 -17.25 -9.25
C ILE A 582 -21.09 -16.42 -8.00
N GLU A 583 -20.63 -15.18 -8.20
CA GLU A 583 -20.22 -14.27 -7.13
C GLU A 583 -21.41 -13.56 -6.45
N MET A 584 -22.59 -13.58 -7.07
CA MET A 584 -23.81 -13.00 -6.52
C MET A 584 -24.35 -13.83 -5.35
N GLU A 585 -25.25 -13.24 -4.57
CA GLU A 585 -25.65 -13.81 -3.27
C GLU A 585 -26.68 -14.93 -3.40
N ILE A 586 -27.62 -14.86 -4.36
CA ILE A 586 -28.66 -15.89 -4.51
C ILE A 586 -28.10 -17.30 -4.80
N PRO A 587 -27.10 -17.48 -5.70
CA PRO A 587 -26.44 -18.77 -5.86
C PRO A 587 -25.82 -19.28 -4.55
N LYS A 588 -25.23 -18.39 -3.74
CA LYS A 588 -24.63 -18.73 -2.43
C LYS A 588 -25.70 -19.16 -1.41
N VAL A 589 -26.84 -18.47 -1.37
CA VAL A 589 -28.00 -18.86 -0.53
C VAL A 589 -28.54 -20.21 -0.96
N LEU A 590 -28.66 -20.47 -2.27
CA LEU A 590 -29.10 -21.76 -2.79
C LEU A 590 -28.09 -22.88 -2.46
N TRP A 591 -26.79 -22.59 -2.53
CA TRP A 591 -25.75 -23.55 -2.13
C TRP A 591 -25.84 -23.88 -0.65
N LEU A 592 -26.05 -22.87 0.21
CA LEU A 592 -26.29 -23.08 1.64
C LEU A 592 -27.53 -23.95 1.86
N LYS A 593 -28.64 -23.71 1.15
CA LYS A 593 -29.82 -24.57 1.26
C LYS A 593 -29.55 -26.03 0.91
N ASN A 594 -28.72 -26.27 -0.10
CA ASN A 594 -28.42 -27.62 -0.58
C ASN A 594 -27.44 -28.37 0.34
N ASN A 595 -26.57 -27.65 1.05
CA ASN A 595 -25.46 -28.24 1.81
C ASN A 595 -25.60 -28.13 3.34
N MET A 596 -26.38 -27.17 3.84
CA MET A 596 -26.62 -26.94 5.27
C MET A 596 -27.76 -27.84 5.79
N PRO A 597 -27.71 -28.31 7.06
CA PRO A 597 -28.83 -29.01 7.67
C PRO A 597 -30.13 -28.18 7.56
N PRO A 598 -31.27 -28.77 7.13
CA PRO A 598 -32.50 -28.02 6.90
C PRO A 598 -32.97 -27.21 8.12
N GLU A 599 -32.87 -27.79 9.32
CA GLU A 599 -33.24 -27.12 10.58
C GLU A 599 -32.36 -25.90 10.88
N LEU A 600 -31.11 -25.90 10.42
CA LEU A 600 -30.20 -24.77 10.58
C LEU A 600 -30.50 -23.69 9.55
N PHE A 601 -30.69 -24.07 8.28
CA PHE A 601 -31.04 -23.14 7.20
C PHE A 601 -32.38 -22.42 7.46
N ASP A 602 -33.37 -23.12 8.02
CA ASP A 602 -34.68 -22.55 8.38
C ASP A 602 -34.56 -21.40 9.40
N ARG A 603 -33.47 -21.38 10.17
CA ARG A 603 -33.16 -20.35 11.18
C ARG A 603 -32.20 -19.27 10.66
N CYS A 604 -31.73 -19.35 9.42
CA CYS A 604 -30.80 -18.36 8.86
C CYS A 604 -31.53 -17.15 8.27
N LYS A 605 -31.00 -15.96 8.52
CA LYS A 605 -31.31 -14.74 7.78
C LYS A 605 -30.06 -14.23 7.07
N PHE A 606 -30.29 -13.58 5.93
CA PHE A 606 -29.26 -13.23 4.96
C PHE A 606 -29.12 -11.71 4.82
N TYR A 607 -27.88 -11.26 4.79
CA TYR A 607 -27.49 -9.87 4.62
C TYR A 607 -26.36 -9.79 3.60
N ASP A 608 -26.35 -8.75 2.80
CA ASP A 608 -25.10 -8.28 2.22
C ASP A 608 -24.24 -7.66 3.33
N LEU A 609 -22.91 -7.71 3.19
CA LEU A 609 -21.99 -7.27 4.22
C LEU A 609 -22.18 -5.78 4.59
N ALA A 610 -22.50 -4.91 3.63
CA ALA A 610 -22.76 -3.50 3.94
C ALA A 610 -24.00 -3.34 4.84
N ASP A 611 -25.07 -4.09 4.55
CA ASP A 611 -26.30 -4.10 5.35
C ASP A 611 -26.05 -4.72 6.74
N ALA A 612 -25.27 -5.81 6.82
CA ALA A 612 -24.87 -6.44 8.08
C ALA A 612 -24.13 -5.46 9.00
N LEU A 613 -23.24 -4.63 8.46
CA LEU A 613 -22.52 -3.61 9.24
C LEU A 613 -23.44 -2.51 9.76
N THR A 614 -24.39 -2.04 8.94
CA THR A 614 -25.39 -1.07 9.41
C THR A 614 -26.33 -1.69 10.47
N HIS A 615 -26.63 -2.98 10.34
CA HIS A 615 -27.40 -3.73 11.32
C HIS A 615 -26.64 -3.86 12.65
N ILE A 616 -25.37 -4.27 12.64
CA ILE A 616 -24.52 -4.34 13.84
C ILE A 616 -24.40 -2.96 14.51
N ALA A 617 -24.31 -1.88 13.74
CA ALA A 617 -24.21 -0.52 14.28
C ALA A 617 -25.51 -0.02 14.94
N THR A 618 -26.67 -0.35 14.38
CA THR A 618 -27.97 0.27 14.76
C THR A 618 -28.96 -0.68 15.45
N GLY A 619 -28.83 -1.99 15.24
CA GLY A 619 -29.86 -2.99 15.53
C GLY A 619 -31.06 -2.98 14.58
N ASN A 620 -31.06 -2.13 13.54
CA ASN A 620 -32.16 -2.02 12.59
C ASN A 620 -31.95 -2.97 11.41
N GLU A 621 -33.02 -3.56 10.89
CA GLU A 621 -32.99 -4.53 9.78
C GLU A 621 -33.30 -3.88 8.41
N SER A 622 -33.14 -2.56 8.30
CA SER A 622 -33.30 -1.88 7.01
C SER A 622 -32.24 -2.38 6.01
N ARG A 623 -32.62 -2.49 4.74
CA ARG A 623 -31.74 -2.95 3.65
C ARG A 623 -31.39 -1.82 2.70
N SER A 624 -30.23 -1.92 2.07
CA SER A 624 -29.82 -0.99 1.02
C SER A 624 -30.39 -1.42 -0.33
N TYR A 625 -30.96 -0.46 -1.08
CA TYR A 625 -31.26 -0.67 -2.50
C TYR A 625 -29.99 -1.04 -3.28
N CYS A 626 -28.82 -0.52 -2.89
CA CYS A 626 -27.55 -0.85 -3.54
C CYS A 626 -27.27 -2.35 -3.51
N SER A 627 -27.29 -2.97 -2.33
CA SER A 627 -26.91 -4.37 -2.19
C SER A 627 -27.97 -5.30 -2.78
N THR A 628 -29.22 -5.11 -2.38
CA THR A 628 -30.34 -5.99 -2.75
C THR A 628 -30.63 -5.98 -4.26
N VAL A 629 -30.65 -4.80 -4.89
CA VAL A 629 -30.92 -4.67 -6.33
C VAL A 629 -29.76 -5.20 -7.16
N CYS A 630 -28.52 -4.92 -6.76
CA CYS A 630 -27.35 -5.27 -7.57
C CYS A 630 -26.95 -6.74 -7.48
N LYS A 631 -27.13 -7.39 -6.32
CA LYS A 631 -26.49 -8.69 -6.00
C LYS A 631 -27.45 -9.77 -5.54
N GLN A 632 -28.66 -9.40 -5.14
CA GLN A 632 -29.69 -10.35 -4.67
C GLN A 632 -30.86 -10.49 -5.65
N GLY A 633 -30.92 -9.70 -6.72
CA GLY A 633 -31.99 -9.81 -7.72
C GLY A 633 -33.32 -9.19 -7.26
N PHE A 634 -33.27 -8.19 -6.37
CA PHE A 634 -34.44 -7.40 -5.98
C PHE A 634 -34.82 -6.41 -7.08
N VAL A 635 -36.09 -6.36 -7.51
CA VAL A 635 -36.57 -5.40 -8.51
C VAL A 635 -37.50 -4.39 -7.82
N PRO A 636 -37.09 -3.14 -7.59
CA PRO A 636 -37.85 -2.19 -6.76
C PRO A 636 -39.33 -2.07 -7.14
N VAL A 637 -40.18 -1.83 -6.14
CA VAL A 637 -41.64 -1.74 -6.34
C VAL A 637 -41.98 -0.66 -7.37
N GLY A 638 -42.83 -1.00 -8.33
CA GLY A 638 -43.22 -0.14 -9.45
C GLY A 638 -42.31 -0.21 -10.68
N VAL A 639 -41.18 -0.94 -10.61
CA VAL A 639 -40.35 -1.25 -11.79
C VAL A 639 -40.88 -2.47 -12.50
N ASP A 640 -41.19 -2.36 -13.79
CA ASP A 640 -41.67 -3.46 -14.65
C ASP A 640 -42.80 -4.30 -14.04
N GLY A 641 -43.71 -3.64 -13.32
CA GLY A 641 -44.85 -4.29 -12.67
C GLY A 641 -44.52 -5.02 -11.37
N SER A 642 -43.31 -4.89 -10.84
CA SER A 642 -42.91 -5.44 -9.54
C SER A 642 -43.81 -4.88 -8.41
N VAL A 643 -44.46 -5.78 -7.68
CA VAL A 643 -45.38 -5.43 -6.58
C VAL A 643 -44.70 -5.61 -5.21
N LYS A 644 -43.90 -6.67 -5.05
CA LYS A 644 -43.27 -7.05 -3.77
C LYS A 644 -41.77 -6.75 -3.73
N GLY A 645 -41.16 -6.35 -4.84
CA GLY A 645 -39.71 -6.29 -4.95
C GLY A 645 -39.12 -7.64 -5.36
N TRP A 646 -39.16 -8.57 -4.41
CA TRP A 646 -38.81 -9.99 -4.60
C TRP A 646 -39.80 -10.70 -5.53
N GLN A 647 -39.27 -11.58 -6.38
CA GLN A 647 -40.05 -12.33 -7.38
C GLN A 647 -40.33 -13.75 -6.86
N GLU A 648 -41.58 -14.03 -6.48
CA GLU A 648 -41.98 -15.33 -5.89
C GLU A 648 -41.79 -16.49 -6.86
N ASP A 649 -42.18 -16.30 -8.12
CA ASP A 649 -42.02 -17.26 -9.21
C ASP A 649 -40.54 -17.63 -9.45
N PHE A 650 -39.64 -16.65 -9.38
CA PHE A 650 -38.20 -16.89 -9.46
C PHE A 650 -37.71 -17.78 -8.32
N TYR A 651 -38.05 -17.45 -7.07
CA TYR A 651 -37.64 -18.22 -5.89
C TYR A 651 -38.21 -19.63 -5.89
N GLU A 652 -39.45 -19.81 -6.33
CA GLU A 652 -40.06 -21.13 -6.51
C GLU A 652 -39.31 -21.94 -7.58
N ALA A 653 -39.01 -21.36 -8.74
CA ALA A 653 -38.36 -22.04 -9.86
C ALA A 653 -36.95 -22.55 -9.51
N ILE A 654 -36.16 -21.76 -8.78
CA ILE A 654 -34.77 -22.14 -8.42
C ILE A 654 -34.71 -23.08 -7.20
N GLY A 655 -35.83 -23.24 -6.49
CA GLY A 655 -35.93 -24.10 -5.31
C GLY A 655 -35.67 -23.39 -3.99
N LEU A 656 -35.87 -22.08 -3.90
CA LEU A 656 -35.84 -21.25 -2.67
C LEU A 656 -37.24 -20.80 -2.20
N GLY A 657 -38.31 -21.48 -2.64
CA GLY A 657 -39.70 -21.09 -2.34
C GLY A 657 -40.07 -21.04 -0.85
N ASP A 658 -39.31 -21.66 0.03
CA ASP A 658 -39.49 -21.56 1.49
C ASP A 658 -39.17 -20.17 2.06
N LEU A 659 -38.33 -19.38 1.38
CA LEU A 659 -38.06 -17.98 1.74
C LEU A 659 -39.22 -17.05 1.38
N THR A 660 -40.20 -17.49 0.58
CA THR A 660 -41.35 -16.66 0.18
C THR A 660 -42.47 -16.66 1.23
N LYS A 661 -42.54 -17.70 2.07
CA LYS A 661 -43.70 -18.01 2.93
C LYS A 661 -44.00 -16.95 3.99
N ASP A 662 -42.99 -16.22 4.43
CA ASP A 662 -43.07 -15.20 5.49
C ASP A 662 -42.89 -13.78 4.94
N ASN A 663 -43.31 -13.55 3.68
CA ASN A 663 -43.05 -12.33 2.93
C ASN A 663 -41.55 -11.97 2.92
N PHE A 664 -40.70 -12.95 2.60
CA PHE A 664 -39.26 -12.75 2.44
C PHE A 664 -38.55 -12.21 3.69
N LYS A 665 -39.07 -12.51 4.89
CA LYS A 665 -38.54 -11.94 6.14
C LYS A 665 -37.04 -12.20 6.29
N ARG A 666 -36.62 -13.44 6.05
CA ARG A 666 -35.21 -13.89 6.09
C ARG A 666 -34.30 -13.23 5.05
N MET A 667 -34.85 -12.59 4.01
CA MET A 667 -34.13 -11.82 2.99
C MET A 667 -34.21 -10.30 3.20
N GLY A 668 -34.92 -9.81 4.21
CA GLY A 668 -35.13 -8.38 4.48
C GLY A 668 -36.55 -7.87 4.27
N GLY A 669 -37.50 -8.74 3.94
CA GLY A 669 -38.93 -8.44 3.87
C GLY A 669 -39.38 -7.73 2.58
N VAL A 670 -40.68 -7.48 2.46
CA VAL A 670 -41.30 -6.68 1.40
C VAL A 670 -41.35 -5.21 1.84
N ASP A 671 -40.89 -4.31 0.97
CA ASP A 671 -40.80 -2.87 1.27
C ASP A 671 -42.17 -2.28 1.67
N GLY A 672 -42.21 -1.60 2.80
CA GLY A 672 -43.43 -0.99 3.35
C GLY A 672 -44.41 -1.96 4.02
N VAL A 673 -44.11 -3.27 4.05
CA VAL A 673 -44.94 -4.29 4.73
C VAL A 673 -44.24 -4.82 5.98
N ASN A 674 -43.14 -5.55 5.79
CA ASN A 674 -42.31 -6.14 6.85
C ASN A 674 -40.81 -5.89 6.62
N GLY A 675 -40.45 -5.13 5.59
CA GLY A 675 -39.10 -4.68 5.28
C GLY A 675 -39.07 -3.17 5.03
N LYS A 676 -37.86 -2.59 5.06
CA LYS A 676 -37.61 -1.18 4.74
C LYS A 676 -36.35 -1.08 3.89
N TYR A 677 -36.48 -0.47 2.72
CA TYR A 677 -35.38 -0.31 1.77
C TYR A 677 -35.01 1.16 1.62
N LEU A 678 -33.72 1.45 1.61
CA LEU A 678 -33.17 2.80 1.65
C LEU A 678 -32.14 3.00 0.54
N SER A 679 -32.16 4.19 -0.07
CA SER A 679 -31.15 4.62 -1.04
C SER A 679 -29.86 5.01 -0.31
N ALA A 680 -28.73 5.01 -1.03
CA ALA A 680 -27.41 5.33 -0.49
C ALA A 680 -27.41 6.54 0.46
N GLY A 681 -27.01 6.31 1.71
CA GLY A 681 -26.81 7.34 2.74
C GLY A 681 -28.08 7.91 3.38
N GLU A 682 -29.27 7.39 3.05
CA GLU A 682 -30.48 7.71 3.83
C GLU A 682 -30.36 7.20 5.27
N LEU A 683 -31.09 7.83 6.20
CA LEU A 683 -31.00 7.50 7.61
C LEU A 683 -31.58 6.11 7.91
N VAL A 684 -30.71 5.17 8.27
CA VAL A 684 -31.10 3.83 8.77
C VAL A 684 -31.60 3.95 10.21
N GLY A 685 -30.85 4.69 11.03
CA GLY A 685 -31.09 4.85 12.45
C GLY A 685 -29.92 5.54 13.12
N THR A 686 -29.82 5.41 14.44
CA THR A 686 -28.72 5.97 15.21
C THR A 686 -27.84 4.87 15.79
N LEU A 687 -26.56 5.18 15.99
CA LEU A 687 -25.59 4.31 16.62
C LEU A 687 -26.10 3.84 17.99
N SER A 688 -26.19 2.52 18.16
CA SER A 688 -26.64 1.90 19.41
C SER A 688 -25.63 2.14 20.55
N GLU A 689 -26.07 2.03 21.80
CA GLU A 689 -25.15 2.16 22.95
C GLU A 689 -24.04 1.11 22.93
N LYS A 690 -24.37 -0.13 22.55
CA LYS A 690 -23.40 -1.22 22.42
C LYS A 690 -22.33 -0.88 21.38
N ALA A 691 -22.75 -0.55 20.15
CA ALA A 691 -21.83 -0.21 19.07
C ALA A 691 -21.04 1.07 19.36
N GLY A 692 -21.66 2.07 20.00
CA GLY A 692 -21.01 3.30 20.45
C GLY A 692 -19.86 3.04 21.42
N ASN A 693 -20.09 2.21 22.44
CA ASN A 693 -19.05 1.81 23.40
C ASN A 693 -17.88 1.07 22.72
N GLU A 694 -18.17 0.17 21.78
CA GLU A 694 -17.15 -0.58 21.04
C GLU A 694 -16.34 0.32 20.09
N LEU A 695 -16.97 1.30 19.44
CA LEU A 695 -16.31 2.27 18.55
C LEU A 695 -15.57 3.40 19.30
N GLY A 696 -15.84 3.58 20.60
CA GLY A 696 -15.35 4.73 21.37
C GLY A 696 -16.05 6.04 21.00
N LEU A 697 -17.34 5.98 20.66
CA LEU A 697 -18.15 7.10 20.20
C LEU A 697 -19.44 7.24 21.03
N PRO A 698 -20.01 8.45 21.17
CA PRO A 698 -21.30 8.62 21.81
C PRO A 698 -22.42 7.93 21.01
N ALA A 699 -23.39 7.35 21.72
CA ALA A 699 -24.61 6.84 21.10
C ALA A 699 -25.41 7.99 20.45
N GLY A 700 -26.31 7.65 19.51
CA GLY A 700 -27.16 8.64 18.85
C GLY A 700 -26.60 9.25 17.57
N ILE A 701 -25.37 8.90 17.17
CA ILE A 701 -24.76 9.33 15.89
C ILE A 701 -25.55 8.73 14.72
N ALA A 702 -25.84 9.51 13.67
CA ALA A 702 -26.61 9.04 12.52
C ALA A 702 -25.86 7.99 11.70
N ILE A 703 -26.53 6.90 11.33
CA ILE A 703 -25.98 5.85 10.45
C ILE A 703 -26.67 5.91 9.10
N GLY A 704 -25.87 6.06 8.04
CA GLY A 704 -26.35 6.06 6.66
C GLY A 704 -26.50 4.66 6.10
N SER A 705 -27.49 4.49 5.22
CA SER A 705 -27.66 3.26 4.43
C SER A 705 -26.37 3.00 3.65
N GLY A 706 -25.83 1.79 3.85
CA GLY A 706 -24.57 1.38 3.28
C GLY A 706 -24.67 1.15 1.78
N VAL A 707 -23.50 1.05 1.14
CA VAL A 707 -23.41 0.71 -0.29
C VAL A 707 -22.27 -0.28 -0.51
N ILE A 708 -22.26 -0.92 -1.67
CA ILE A 708 -21.14 -1.73 -2.10
C ILE A 708 -19.94 -0.82 -2.38
N ASP A 709 -18.72 -1.27 -2.07
CA ASP A 709 -17.45 -0.55 -2.22
C ASP A 709 -17.30 0.21 -3.56
N ALA A 710 -17.65 -0.41 -4.69
CA ALA A 710 -17.60 0.23 -6.01
C ALA A 710 -18.53 1.45 -6.10
N TYR A 711 -19.71 1.38 -5.48
CA TYR A 711 -20.68 2.48 -5.46
C TYR A 711 -20.24 3.59 -4.49
N ALA A 712 -19.61 3.27 -3.37
CA ALA A 712 -18.91 4.28 -2.55
C ALA A 712 -17.78 4.96 -3.34
N GLY A 713 -17.03 4.18 -4.13
CA GLY A 713 -16.05 4.69 -5.08
C GLY A 713 -16.65 5.67 -6.10
N TRP A 714 -17.86 5.42 -6.62
CA TRP A 714 -18.57 6.35 -7.50
C TRP A 714 -18.88 7.67 -6.78
N ILE A 715 -19.37 7.61 -5.54
CA ILE A 715 -19.70 8.79 -4.73
C ILE A 715 -18.45 9.63 -4.46
N GLY A 716 -17.32 9.01 -4.12
CA GLY A 716 -16.07 9.71 -3.86
C GLY A 716 -15.33 10.21 -5.10
N THR A 717 -15.77 9.83 -6.31
CA THR A 717 -15.09 10.18 -7.58
C THR A 717 -15.87 11.15 -8.44
N VAL A 718 -17.12 10.83 -8.76
CA VAL A 718 -17.89 11.50 -9.81
C VAL A 718 -18.25 12.94 -9.44
N GLY A 719 -18.31 13.24 -8.14
CA GLY A 719 -18.49 14.61 -7.61
C GLY A 719 -17.29 15.53 -7.80
N ALA A 720 -16.12 15.03 -8.23
CA ALA A 720 -14.90 15.83 -8.35
C ALA A 720 -15.08 17.05 -9.28
N LYS A 721 -14.76 18.24 -8.77
CA LYS A 721 -14.90 19.51 -9.51
C LYS A 721 -13.80 19.62 -10.57
N VAL A 722 -14.19 19.79 -11.82
CA VAL A 722 -13.27 19.86 -12.95
C VAL A 722 -13.73 20.87 -14.00
N ASN A 723 -12.77 21.62 -14.54
CA ASN A 723 -13.00 22.48 -15.70
C ASN A 723 -12.81 21.66 -16.98
N LEU A 724 -13.87 20.96 -17.38
CA LEU A 724 -13.98 20.37 -18.71
C LEU A 724 -14.27 21.53 -19.67
N GLY A 725 -13.49 21.66 -20.75
CA GLY A 725 -13.65 22.78 -21.70
C GLY A 725 -15.02 22.76 -22.38
N GLN A 726 -15.35 23.82 -23.14
CA GLN A 726 -16.65 23.99 -23.80
C GLN A 726 -17.07 22.80 -24.70
N ASP A 727 -16.12 22.02 -25.21
CA ASP A 727 -16.38 20.87 -26.09
C ASP A 727 -16.89 19.61 -25.37
N TYR A 728 -16.83 19.57 -24.03
CA TYR A 728 -17.15 18.37 -23.23
C TYR A 728 -18.33 18.56 -22.26
N LEU A 729 -18.93 19.75 -22.24
CA LEU A 729 -20.08 20.08 -21.40
C LEU A 729 -21.23 20.51 -22.32
N ASP A 730 -22.41 19.93 -22.11
CA ASP A 730 -23.61 20.39 -22.80
C ASP A 730 -23.90 21.85 -22.41
N THR A 731 -23.88 22.73 -23.39
CA THR A 731 -23.99 24.20 -23.21
C THR A 731 -25.33 24.66 -22.62
N GLY A 732 -26.30 23.74 -22.45
CA GLY A 732 -27.62 24.01 -21.88
C GLY A 732 -27.76 23.84 -20.36
N ALA A 733 -26.78 23.29 -19.63
CA ALA A 733 -26.93 22.97 -18.21
C ALA A 733 -26.28 24.02 -17.27
N PRO A 734 -27.01 24.57 -16.28
CA PRO A 734 -26.43 25.47 -15.27
C PRO A 734 -25.42 24.72 -14.36
N LYS A 735 -24.57 25.49 -13.64
CA LYS A 735 -23.57 24.98 -12.70
C LYS A 735 -24.20 23.97 -11.71
N ASN A 736 -23.60 22.79 -11.59
CA ASN A 736 -23.90 21.71 -10.64
C ASN A 736 -25.26 21.00 -10.78
N ASP A 737 -25.74 20.81 -12.01
CA ASP A 737 -26.89 19.94 -12.27
C ASP A 737 -26.51 18.45 -12.27
N ILE A 738 -27.39 17.59 -11.74
CA ILE A 738 -27.25 16.12 -11.70
C ILE A 738 -27.14 15.53 -13.11
N SER A 739 -27.68 16.22 -14.12
CA SER A 739 -27.55 15.83 -15.53
C SER A 739 -26.10 15.67 -15.98
N GLN A 740 -25.16 16.37 -15.35
CA GLN A 740 -23.73 16.23 -15.62
C GLN A 740 -23.20 14.84 -15.25
N ALA A 741 -23.83 14.12 -14.33
CA ALA A 741 -23.40 12.79 -13.93
C ALA A 741 -23.73 11.72 -14.98
N PHE A 742 -24.69 11.95 -15.88
CA PHE A 742 -25.07 10.98 -16.93
C PHE A 742 -23.99 10.80 -18.01
N SER A 743 -23.09 11.77 -18.14
CA SER A 743 -21.97 11.70 -19.09
C SER A 743 -20.64 11.28 -18.44
N ARG A 744 -20.68 10.92 -17.15
CA ARG A 744 -19.51 10.56 -16.34
C ARG A 744 -19.57 9.07 -16.01
N LEU A 745 -18.59 8.32 -16.51
CA LEU A 745 -18.36 6.95 -16.09
C LEU A 745 -17.40 6.94 -14.91
N ALA A 746 -17.75 6.29 -13.80
CA ALA A 746 -16.77 6.00 -12.75
C ALA A 746 -16.06 4.68 -13.07
N ALA A 747 -14.73 4.70 -13.15
CA ALA A 747 -13.87 3.52 -13.21
C ALA A 747 -13.20 3.35 -11.84
N VAL A 748 -13.81 2.53 -10.99
CA VAL A 748 -13.32 2.29 -9.63
C VAL A 748 -12.36 1.12 -9.66
N ALA A 749 -11.05 1.42 -9.65
CA ALA A 749 -10.01 0.44 -9.88
C ALA A 749 -9.40 -0.11 -8.56
N GLY A 750 -9.11 -1.41 -8.55
CA GLY A 750 -8.50 -2.13 -7.43
C GLY A 750 -7.89 -3.43 -7.94
N THR A 751 -8.19 -4.55 -7.28
CA THR A 751 -7.88 -5.91 -7.78
C THR A 751 -8.56 -6.14 -9.14
N SER A 752 -9.85 -5.80 -9.21
CA SER A 752 -10.69 -5.68 -10.40
C SER A 752 -11.02 -4.20 -10.66
N THR A 753 -11.70 -3.88 -11.76
CA THR A 753 -12.20 -2.51 -12.00
C THR A 753 -13.69 -2.56 -12.33
N CYS A 754 -14.48 -1.73 -11.64
CA CYS A 754 -15.91 -1.57 -11.90
C CYS A 754 -16.17 -0.28 -12.70
N HIS A 755 -17.03 -0.36 -13.72
CA HIS A 755 -17.40 0.73 -14.62
C HIS A 755 -18.86 1.10 -14.39
N LEU A 756 -19.09 2.18 -13.66
CA LEU A 756 -20.42 2.59 -13.22
C LEU A 756 -20.91 3.82 -13.98
N ALA A 757 -22.08 3.73 -14.61
CA ALA A 757 -22.73 4.84 -15.29
C ALA A 757 -24.14 5.07 -14.76
N MET A 758 -24.51 6.34 -14.56
CA MET A 758 -25.87 6.72 -14.19
C MET A 758 -26.67 7.15 -15.42
N SER A 759 -27.98 6.90 -15.40
CA SER A 759 -28.92 7.31 -16.44
C SER A 759 -30.28 7.67 -15.82
N ARG A 760 -31.05 8.48 -16.55
CA ARG A 760 -32.40 8.88 -16.14
C ARG A 760 -33.45 7.84 -16.49
N GLU A 761 -33.31 7.24 -17.67
CA GLU A 761 -34.18 6.17 -18.16
C GLU A 761 -33.44 4.84 -18.07
N PRO A 762 -34.15 3.70 -17.94
CA PRO A 762 -33.51 2.39 -17.92
C PRO A 762 -32.84 2.09 -19.26
N VAL A 763 -31.55 1.74 -19.22
CA VAL A 763 -30.76 1.31 -20.39
C VAL A 763 -30.27 -0.11 -20.17
N PHE A 764 -30.81 -1.07 -20.92
CA PHE A 764 -30.34 -2.46 -20.90
C PHE A 764 -29.15 -2.60 -21.85
N VAL A 765 -28.08 -3.22 -21.37
CA VAL A 765 -26.83 -3.40 -22.11
C VAL A 765 -26.39 -4.84 -21.96
N ASP A 766 -26.24 -5.56 -23.07
CA ASP A 766 -25.85 -6.97 -23.03
C ASP A 766 -24.48 -7.14 -22.37
N GLY A 767 -24.39 -8.09 -21.42
CA GLY A 767 -23.18 -8.39 -20.66
C GLY A 767 -22.70 -7.30 -19.69
N VAL A 768 -23.54 -6.30 -19.41
CA VAL A 768 -23.34 -5.30 -18.35
C VAL A 768 -24.48 -5.43 -17.34
N TRP A 769 -24.15 -5.34 -16.06
CA TRP A 769 -25.15 -5.47 -15.00
C TRP A 769 -25.99 -4.20 -14.87
N GLY A 770 -27.24 -4.32 -14.44
CA GLY A 770 -28.23 -3.25 -14.45
C GLY A 770 -29.18 -3.31 -15.66
N PRO A 771 -30.01 -2.28 -15.86
CA PRO A 771 -30.05 -1.02 -15.10
C PRO A 771 -30.72 -1.20 -13.72
N TYR A 772 -30.08 -0.68 -12.67
CA TYR A 772 -30.53 -0.78 -11.28
C TYR A 772 -31.12 0.54 -10.79
N ARG A 773 -32.38 0.51 -10.35
CA ARG A 773 -33.10 1.70 -9.90
C ARG A 773 -32.84 2.00 -8.42
N ASP A 774 -32.80 3.30 -8.08
CA ASP A 774 -32.78 3.82 -6.70
C ASP A 774 -31.55 3.41 -5.87
N VAL A 775 -30.54 2.80 -6.49
CA VAL A 775 -29.32 2.33 -5.81
C VAL A 775 -28.53 3.45 -5.14
N LEU A 776 -28.31 4.56 -5.86
CA LEU A 776 -27.59 5.73 -5.33
C LEU A 776 -28.52 6.92 -5.07
N LEU A 777 -29.30 7.29 -6.08
CA LEU A 777 -30.15 8.47 -6.08
C LEU A 777 -31.58 8.04 -6.41
N PRO A 778 -32.58 8.42 -5.60
CA PRO A 778 -33.97 8.12 -5.89
C PRO A 778 -34.40 8.65 -7.26
N GLY A 779 -35.06 7.81 -8.05
CA GLY A 779 -35.56 8.09 -9.39
C GLY A 779 -34.57 7.84 -10.54
N TYR A 780 -33.35 7.38 -10.27
CA TYR A 780 -32.31 7.19 -11.28
C TYR A 780 -31.86 5.73 -11.39
N TRP A 781 -31.19 5.42 -12.51
CA TRP A 781 -30.75 4.08 -12.88
C TRP A 781 -29.22 4.00 -12.97
N MET A 782 -28.66 2.90 -12.50
CA MET A 782 -27.22 2.60 -12.53
C MET A 782 -26.94 1.39 -13.41
N ALA A 783 -25.94 1.47 -14.28
CA ALA A 783 -25.36 0.34 -14.99
C ALA A 783 -23.96 0.06 -14.45
N GLU A 784 -23.61 -1.22 -14.32
CA GLU A 784 -22.37 -1.70 -13.71
C GLU A 784 -21.66 -2.69 -14.65
N GLY A 785 -20.73 -2.16 -15.45
CA GLY A 785 -19.74 -2.98 -16.17
C GLY A 785 -18.59 -3.37 -15.25
N GLY A 786 -17.78 -4.34 -15.66
CA GLY A 786 -16.56 -4.64 -14.92
C GLY A 786 -15.52 -5.42 -15.70
N GLN A 787 -14.28 -5.27 -15.24
CA GLN A 787 -13.12 -6.06 -15.64
C GLN A 787 -12.72 -6.95 -14.46
N SER A 788 -12.76 -8.27 -14.65
CA SER A 788 -12.57 -9.26 -13.58
C SER A 788 -11.21 -9.12 -12.88
N ALA A 789 -10.16 -8.77 -13.61
CA ALA A 789 -8.83 -8.55 -13.08
C ALA A 789 -8.13 -7.40 -13.80
N THR A 790 -7.59 -6.45 -13.04
CA THR A 790 -6.81 -5.32 -13.58
C THR A 790 -5.54 -5.13 -12.76
N GLY A 791 -5.66 -4.81 -11.47
CA GLY A 791 -4.53 -4.81 -10.54
C GLY A 791 -3.92 -6.20 -10.38
N GLU A 792 -4.76 -7.23 -10.27
CA GLU A 792 -4.30 -8.62 -10.20
C GLU A 792 -3.66 -9.07 -11.52
N LEU A 793 -4.19 -8.60 -12.67
CA LEU A 793 -3.61 -8.89 -13.97
C LEU A 793 -2.20 -8.30 -14.11
N LEU A 794 -2.01 -7.03 -13.71
CA LEU A 794 -0.69 -6.40 -13.69
C LEU A 794 0.27 -7.15 -12.79
N LYS A 795 -0.16 -7.48 -11.57
CA LYS A 795 0.65 -8.24 -10.61
C LYS A 795 1.05 -9.60 -11.15
N HIS A 796 0.11 -10.37 -11.68
CA HIS A 796 0.35 -11.70 -12.24
C HIS A 796 1.35 -11.67 -13.40
N VAL A 797 1.20 -10.73 -14.34
CA VAL A 797 2.13 -10.60 -15.48
C VAL A 797 3.54 -10.25 -15.00
N LEU A 798 3.67 -9.45 -13.94
CA LEU A 798 4.96 -9.16 -13.35
C LEU A 798 5.55 -10.39 -12.66
N GLU A 799 4.84 -10.99 -11.70
CA GLU A 799 5.34 -12.10 -10.86
C GLU A 799 5.65 -13.38 -11.65
N THR A 800 4.96 -13.61 -12.77
CA THR A 800 5.20 -14.80 -13.61
C THR A 800 6.36 -14.63 -14.59
N HIS A 801 6.86 -13.41 -14.79
CA HIS A 801 7.95 -13.17 -15.74
C HIS A 801 9.33 -13.47 -15.11
N PRO A 802 10.26 -14.14 -15.83
CA PRO A 802 11.57 -14.51 -15.28
C PRO A 802 12.41 -13.34 -14.75
N ALA A 803 12.28 -12.15 -15.35
CA ALA A 803 12.99 -10.93 -14.94
C ALA A 803 12.39 -10.24 -13.70
N TYR A 804 11.32 -10.77 -13.10
CA TYR A 804 10.64 -10.13 -11.97
C TYR A 804 11.57 -9.85 -10.78
N ASN A 805 12.32 -10.86 -10.34
CA ASN A 805 13.21 -10.73 -9.19
C ASN A 805 14.33 -9.71 -9.45
N GLU A 806 14.83 -9.65 -10.68
CA GLU A 806 15.79 -8.62 -11.12
C GLU A 806 15.15 -7.23 -11.07
N ALA A 807 13.92 -7.08 -11.58
CA ALA A 807 13.19 -5.81 -11.60
C ALA A 807 12.89 -5.31 -10.19
N MET A 808 12.52 -6.22 -9.29
CA MET A 808 12.23 -5.93 -7.90
C MET A 808 13.49 -5.45 -7.17
N SER A 809 14.61 -6.17 -7.34
CA SER A 809 15.90 -5.78 -6.75
C SER A 809 16.39 -4.41 -7.26
N MET A 810 16.22 -4.15 -8.56
CA MET A 810 16.53 -2.85 -9.14
C MET A 810 15.63 -1.75 -8.57
N ALA A 811 14.31 -1.96 -8.52
CA ALA A 811 13.37 -0.99 -7.96
C ALA A 811 13.67 -0.65 -6.49
N GLU A 812 14.02 -1.65 -5.66
CA GLU A 812 14.46 -1.48 -4.28
C GLU A 812 15.76 -0.67 -4.18
N SER A 813 16.72 -0.92 -5.07
CA SER A 813 17.99 -0.17 -5.11
C SER A 813 17.78 1.33 -5.39
N PHE A 814 16.74 1.67 -6.16
CA PHE A 814 16.33 3.05 -6.44
C PHE A 814 15.33 3.61 -5.42
N ASN A 815 14.91 2.82 -4.43
CA ASN A 815 13.87 3.17 -3.45
C ASN A 815 12.56 3.65 -4.12
N THR A 816 12.15 2.93 -5.16
CA THR A 816 10.94 3.19 -5.97
C THR A 816 10.03 1.97 -6.02
N SER A 817 8.75 2.17 -6.36
CA SER A 817 7.88 1.02 -6.65
C SER A 817 8.30 0.32 -7.94
N ILE A 818 8.05 -0.99 -8.06
CA ILE A 818 8.32 -1.72 -9.31
C ILE A 818 7.61 -1.10 -10.51
N TYR A 819 6.42 -0.54 -10.31
CA TYR A 819 5.65 0.13 -11.36
C TYR A 819 6.33 1.43 -11.81
N ASP A 820 6.83 2.26 -10.88
CA ASP A 820 7.53 3.49 -11.22
C ASP A 820 8.88 3.21 -11.90
N TYR A 821 9.57 2.16 -11.45
CA TYR A 821 10.79 1.69 -12.08
C TYR A 821 10.52 1.24 -13.53
N LEU A 822 9.54 0.37 -13.76
CA LEU A 822 9.19 -0.10 -15.11
C LEU A 822 8.68 1.03 -16.01
N ASN A 823 7.92 1.99 -15.47
CA ASN A 823 7.50 3.18 -16.21
C ASN A 823 8.72 4.01 -16.66
N SER A 824 9.72 4.17 -15.79
CA SER A 824 10.96 4.88 -16.12
C SER A 824 11.78 4.10 -17.16
N HIS A 825 11.87 2.79 -17.01
CA HIS A 825 12.54 1.89 -17.96
C HIS A 825 11.89 1.93 -19.35
N LEU A 826 10.55 1.99 -19.43
CA LEU A 826 9.83 2.17 -20.70
C LEU A 826 10.19 3.50 -21.40
N GLU A 827 10.37 4.57 -20.62
CA GLU A 827 10.80 5.86 -21.17
C GLU A 827 12.25 5.82 -21.66
N GLU A 828 13.14 5.16 -20.92
CA GLU A 828 14.53 4.92 -21.35
C GLU A 828 14.59 4.06 -22.62
N LEU A 829 13.75 3.02 -22.73
CA LEU A 829 13.65 2.20 -23.93
C LEU A 829 13.15 2.99 -25.14
N LYS A 830 12.17 3.87 -24.93
CA LYS A 830 11.68 4.76 -25.97
C LYS A 830 12.81 5.65 -26.50
N GLU A 831 13.65 6.19 -25.63
CA GLU A 831 14.81 6.99 -26.03
C GLU A 831 15.89 6.15 -26.71
N LYS A 832 16.23 4.98 -26.16
CA LYS A 832 17.24 4.05 -26.68
C LYS A 832 16.91 3.55 -28.09
N GLU A 833 15.65 3.22 -28.35
CA GLU A 833 15.18 2.78 -29.67
C GLU A 833 14.80 3.93 -30.61
N ASN A 834 14.90 5.19 -30.15
CA ASN A 834 14.42 6.36 -30.88
C ASN A 834 12.94 6.21 -31.33
N ALA A 835 12.13 5.62 -30.47
CA ALA A 835 10.71 5.37 -30.70
C ALA A 835 9.90 6.66 -30.53
N PRO A 836 8.90 6.94 -31.40
CA PRO A 836 8.13 8.17 -31.34
C PRO A 836 7.23 8.26 -30.09
N THR A 837 6.73 7.13 -29.60
CA THR A 837 5.92 7.01 -28.37
C THR A 837 6.17 5.65 -27.72
N ILE A 838 5.82 5.49 -26.44
CA ILE A 838 5.93 4.21 -25.72
C ILE A 838 5.08 3.13 -26.43
N SER A 839 3.89 3.52 -26.92
CA SER A 839 3.00 2.64 -27.69
C SER A 839 3.65 2.03 -28.93
N TYR A 840 4.68 2.69 -29.48
CA TYR A 840 5.43 2.15 -30.62
C TYR A 840 6.34 0.98 -30.25
N LEU A 841 6.84 0.91 -29.00
CA LEU A 841 7.70 -0.19 -28.53
C LEU A 841 6.94 -1.53 -28.62
N GLY A 842 5.69 -1.55 -28.13
CA GLY A 842 4.81 -2.73 -28.15
C GLY A 842 3.99 -2.93 -29.43
N ARG A 843 4.31 -2.29 -30.56
CA ARG A 843 3.44 -2.24 -31.76
C ARG A 843 3.08 -3.60 -32.40
N HIS A 844 3.92 -4.62 -32.20
CA HIS A 844 3.71 -5.98 -32.72
C HIS A 844 3.49 -7.03 -31.61
N PHE A 845 3.30 -6.57 -30.38
CA PHE A 845 2.97 -7.40 -29.24
C PHE A 845 1.50 -7.18 -28.89
N PHE A 846 0.69 -8.22 -29.03
CA PHE A 846 -0.75 -8.18 -28.81
C PHE A 846 -1.11 -9.10 -27.66
N PHE A 847 -1.58 -8.50 -26.57
CA PHE A 847 -1.97 -9.23 -25.38
C PHE A 847 -3.47 -9.11 -25.14
N TYR A 848 -4.12 -10.26 -25.01
CA TYR A 848 -5.49 -10.39 -24.56
C TYR A 848 -5.47 -10.98 -23.15
N GLY A 849 -5.85 -10.19 -22.15
CA GLY A 849 -5.60 -10.44 -20.72
C GLY A 849 -6.79 -10.96 -19.90
N ASP A 850 -7.86 -11.49 -20.50
CA ASP A 850 -8.97 -12.12 -19.75
C ASP A 850 -8.55 -13.48 -19.16
N LEU A 851 -7.57 -13.50 -18.25
CA LEU A 851 -7.08 -14.71 -17.60
C LEU A 851 -8.09 -15.33 -16.63
N TRP A 852 -8.99 -14.51 -16.06
CA TRP A 852 -10.06 -14.91 -15.13
C TRP A 852 -11.45 -14.78 -15.75
N GLY A 853 -11.57 -14.96 -17.06
CA GLY A 853 -12.82 -14.75 -17.78
C GLY A 853 -13.15 -13.28 -18.02
N ASN A 854 -14.15 -13.06 -18.88
CA ASN A 854 -14.64 -11.73 -19.21
C ASN A 854 -15.96 -11.47 -18.51
N ARG A 855 -15.99 -10.47 -17.63
CA ARG A 855 -17.23 -10.00 -16.99
C ARG A 855 -18.06 -9.13 -17.94
N SER A 856 -17.47 -8.06 -18.48
CA SER A 856 -18.15 -7.18 -19.42
C SER A 856 -17.26 -6.81 -20.61
N PRO A 857 -17.85 -6.61 -21.80
CA PRO A 857 -19.27 -6.80 -22.14
C PRO A 857 -19.61 -8.22 -22.63
N ILE A 858 -18.66 -9.17 -22.66
CA ILE A 858 -18.91 -10.50 -23.24
C ILE A 858 -19.70 -11.41 -22.27
N ALA A 859 -19.59 -11.17 -20.96
CA ALA A 859 -20.25 -11.98 -19.91
C ALA A 859 -20.01 -13.48 -20.07
N ASN A 860 -18.75 -13.85 -20.28
CA ASN A 860 -18.31 -15.23 -20.43
C ASN A 860 -17.14 -15.53 -19.47
N PRO A 861 -17.39 -16.23 -18.34
CA PRO A 861 -16.36 -16.56 -17.37
C PRO A 861 -15.35 -17.59 -17.90
N LYS A 862 -15.65 -18.27 -19.02
CA LYS A 862 -14.73 -19.23 -19.61
C LYS A 862 -13.61 -18.56 -20.39
N MET A 863 -13.73 -17.29 -20.79
CA MET A 863 -12.69 -16.59 -21.59
C MET A 863 -11.30 -16.72 -20.95
N THR A 864 -10.28 -16.80 -21.80
CA THR A 864 -8.88 -17.01 -21.38
C THR A 864 -7.95 -16.01 -22.07
N GLY A 865 -6.77 -15.79 -21.48
CA GLY A 865 -5.77 -14.90 -22.07
C GLY A 865 -5.07 -15.50 -23.28
N SER A 866 -4.58 -14.65 -24.17
CA SER A 866 -3.75 -15.03 -25.32
C SER A 866 -2.70 -13.98 -25.62
N VAL A 867 -1.57 -14.41 -26.20
CA VAL A 867 -0.48 -13.52 -26.60
C VAL A 867 -0.10 -13.82 -28.04
N ILE A 868 -0.02 -12.79 -28.88
CA ILE A 868 0.52 -12.86 -30.23
C ILE A 868 1.75 -11.94 -30.30
N GLY A 869 2.86 -12.48 -30.79
CA GLY A 869 4.13 -11.74 -30.86
C GLY A 869 5.13 -12.06 -29.74
N LEU A 870 4.99 -13.22 -29.08
CA LEU A 870 5.99 -13.72 -28.12
C LEU A 870 7.35 -13.95 -28.81
N THR A 871 8.42 -13.55 -28.12
CA THR A 871 9.81 -13.79 -28.51
C THR A 871 10.51 -14.63 -27.44
N ASN A 872 11.78 -14.97 -27.64
CA ASN A 872 12.62 -15.62 -26.62
C ASN A 872 13.19 -14.63 -25.59
N ASP A 873 12.78 -13.37 -25.64
CA ASP A 873 13.28 -12.33 -24.75
C ASP A 873 12.76 -12.55 -23.31
N ARG A 874 13.70 -12.70 -22.39
CA ARG A 874 13.46 -12.87 -20.95
C ARG A 874 14.08 -11.75 -20.13
N SER A 875 14.52 -10.68 -20.80
CA SER A 875 15.21 -9.55 -20.18
C SER A 875 14.23 -8.59 -19.51
N MET A 876 14.78 -7.56 -18.86
CA MET A 876 14.03 -6.42 -18.34
C MET A 876 13.21 -5.71 -19.43
N ASP A 877 13.76 -5.63 -20.65
CA ASP A 877 13.11 -4.96 -21.78
C ASP A 877 11.84 -5.74 -22.19
N GLY A 878 11.93 -7.07 -22.24
CA GLY A 878 10.80 -7.97 -22.45
C GLY A 878 9.72 -7.84 -21.38
N LEU A 879 10.11 -7.80 -20.10
CA LEU A 879 9.18 -7.58 -18.98
C LEU A 879 8.45 -6.23 -19.12
N ALA A 880 9.20 -5.17 -19.41
CA ALA A 880 8.64 -3.82 -19.56
C ALA A 880 7.62 -3.73 -20.71
N ILE A 881 7.91 -4.37 -21.86
CA ILE A 881 6.97 -4.43 -23.00
C ILE A 881 5.71 -5.23 -22.63
N TYR A 882 5.86 -6.36 -21.94
CA TYR A 882 4.70 -7.15 -21.51
C TYR A 882 3.85 -6.38 -20.50
N TYR A 883 4.49 -5.74 -19.52
CA TYR A 883 3.85 -4.82 -18.58
C TYR A 883 3.07 -3.70 -19.29
N TYR A 884 3.67 -3.07 -20.30
CA TYR A 884 2.99 -2.07 -21.14
C TYR A 884 1.78 -2.67 -21.87
N ALA A 885 1.92 -3.85 -22.48
CA ALA A 885 0.83 -4.51 -23.19
C ALA A 885 -0.35 -4.88 -22.26
N THR A 886 -0.08 -5.17 -20.99
CA THR A 886 -1.12 -5.35 -19.97
C THR A 886 -1.88 -4.07 -19.69
N MET A 887 -1.20 -2.94 -19.54
CA MET A 887 -1.86 -1.63 -19.41
C MET A 887 -2.69 -1.28 -20.66
N GLU A 888 -2.18 -1.64 -21.83
CA GLU A 888 -2.87 -1.46 -23.11
C GLU A 888 -4.15 -2.28 -23.21
N PHE A 889 -4.11 -3.56 -22.82
CA PHE A 889 -5.29 -4.40 -22.72
C PHE A 889 -6.35 -3.81 -21.79
N ILE A 890 -5.96 -3.36 -20.59
CA ILE A 890 -6.89 -2.74 -19.61
C ILE A 890 -7.60 -1.53 -20.23
N ALA A 891 -6.86 -0.68 -20.96
CA ALA A 891 -7.42 0.48 -21.66
C ALA A 891 -8.34 0.10 -22.84
N MET A 892 -7.97 -0.92 -23.62
CA MET A 892 -8.77 -1.40 -24.76
C MET A 892 -10.08 -2.05 -24.32
N GLN A 893 -10.05 -2.86 -23.26
CA GLN A 893 -11.27 -3.45 -22.73
C GLN A 893 -12.16 -2.39 -22.06
N THR A 894 -11.60 -1.38 -21.39
CA THR A 894 -12.40 -0.24 -20.91
C THR A 894 -13.08 0.48 -22.09
N ARG A 895 -12.36 0.70 -23.20
CA ARG A 895 -12.96 1.25 -24.42
C ARG A 895 -14.10 0.38 -24.94
N GLN A 896 -13.93 -0.94 -24.96
CA GLN A 896 -14.98 -1.88 -25.38
C GLN A 896 -16.24 -1.76 -24.52
N ILE A 897 -16.09 -1.68 -23.20
CA ILE A 897 -17.22 -1.49 -22.27
C ILE A 897 -17.93 -0.16 -22.58
N VAL A 898 -17.18 0.94 -22.70
CA VAL A 898 -17.76 2.28 -22.96
C VAL A 898 -18.46 2.36 -24.31
N GLU A 899 -17.86 1.83 -25.38
CA GLU A 899 -18.48 1.79 -26.71
C GLU A 899 -19.76 0.95 -26.70
N THR A 900 -19.79 -0.16 -25.95
CA THR A 900 -20.99 -1.01 -25.81
C THR A 900 -22.10 -0.29 -25.05
N MET A 901 -21.78 0.33 -23.91
CA MET A 901 -22.75 1.10 -23.12
C MET A 901 -23.32 2.29 -23.90
N ASN A 902 -22.47 3.02 -24.63
CA ASN A 902 -22.91 4.14 -25.45
C ASN A 902 -23.76 3.70 -26.66
N SER A 903 -23.43 2.57 -27.28
CA SER A 903 -24.22 2.01 -28.40
C SER A 903 -25.62 1.58 -27.97
N ALA A 904 -25.78 1.17 -26.71
CA ALA A 904 -27.07 0.74 -26.14
C ALA A 904 -27.95 1.92 -25.65
N GLY A 905 -27.38 3.12 -25.45
CA GLY A 905 -28.15 4.32 -25.10
C GLY A 905 -27.54 5.25 -24.06
N HIS A 906 -26.40 4.88 -23.43
CA HIS A 906 -25.68 5.82 -22.56
C HIS A 906 -24.99 6.94 -23.38
N SER A 907 -24.63 8.04 -22.72
CA SER A 907 -23.95 9.20 -23.33
C SER A 907 -22.67 9.55 -22.58
N ILE A 908 -21.83 8.54 -22.33
CA ILE A 908 -20.56 8.68 -21.61
C ILE A 908 -19.57 9.46 -22.47
N THR A 909 -19.01 10.54 -21.92
CA THR A 909 -18.02 11.40 -22.59
C THR A 909 -16.75 11.62 -21.77
N SER A 910 -16.72 11.14 -20.52
CA SER A 910 -15.60 11.32 -19.60
C SER A 910 -15.51 10.17 -18.61
N ILE A 911 -14.28 9.82 -18.22
CA ILE A 911 -13.98 8.74 -17.28
C ILE A 911 -13.44 9.34 -15.99
N PHE A 912 -14.04 9.02 -14.85
CA PHE A 912 -13.61 9.40 -13.51
C PHE A 912 -13.02 8.17 -12.84
N MET A 913 -11.70 8.15 -12.66
CA MET A 913 -11.00 6.97 -12.20
C MET A 913 -10.51 7.16 -10.76
N SER A 914 -10.69 6.14 -9.92
CA SER A 914 -10.11 6.04 -8.56
C SER A 914 -9.30 4.76 -8.40
N GLY A 915 -8.60 4.66 -7.27
CA GLY A 915 -7.79 3.49 -6.94
C GLY A 915 -6.30 3.69 -7.18
N SER A 916 -5.49 2.74 -6.69
CA SER A 916 -4.02 2.80 -6.79
C SER A 916 -3.52 2.86 -8.25
N GLN A 917 -4.25 2.26 -9.18
CA GLN A 917 -3.91 2.26 -10.60
C GLN A 917 -3.85 3.68 -11.22
N CYS A 918 -4.58 4.65 -10.65
CA CYS A 918 -4.56 6.05 -11.11
C CYS A 918 -3.21 6.74 -10.96
N GLN A 919 -2.30 6.17 -10.17
CA GLN A 919 -0.95 6.70 -9.98
C GLN A 919 -0.06 6.42 -11.19
N ASN A 920 -0.38 5.38 -11.95
CA ASN A 920 0.36 5.06 -13.15
C ASN A 920 0.00 6.06 -14.27
N LYS A 921 0.92 6.99 -14.50
CA LYS A 921 0.77 8.03 -15.52
C LYS A 921 0.59 7.46 -16.94
N ILE A 922 1.35 6.42 -17.29
CA ILE A 922 1.28 5.79 -18.63
C ILE A 922 -0.10 5.17 -18.84
N LEU A 923 -0.63 4.44 -17.86
CA LEU A 923 -1.98 3.87 -17.92
C LEU A 923 -3.05 4.95 -18.08
N MET A 924 -2.96 6.07 -17.35
CA MET A 924 -3.93 7.17 -17.47
C MET A 924 -3.90 7.83 -18.86
N GLU A 925 -2.71 8.05 -19.42
CA GLU A 925 -2.55 8.62 -20.76
C GLU A 925 -3.04 7.65 -21.86
N LEU A 926 -2.77 6.37 -21.68
CA LEU A 926 -3.21 5.30 -22.58
C LEU A 926 -4.73 5.14 -22.53
N MET A 927 -5.33 5.12 -21.34
CA MET A 927 -6.77 5.09 -21.13
C MET A 927 -7.46 6.27 -21.82
N ALA A 928 -6.96 7.49 -21.58
CA ALA A 928 -7.52 8.71 -22.17
C ALA A 928 -7.41 8.72 -23.70
N THR A 929 -6.28 8.26 -24.24
CA THR A 929 -6.03 8.25 -25.69
C THR A 929 -6.82 7.16 -26.40
N THR A 930 -6.85 5.95 -25.84
CA THR A 930 -7.55 4.79 -26.41
C THR A 930 -9.06 4.98 -26.38
N CYS A 931 -9.63 5.45 -25.27
CA CYS A 931 -11.07 5.72 -25.16
C CYS A 931 -11.49 7.04 -25.84
N ALA A 932 -10.53 7.86 -26.29
CA ALA A 932 -10.75 9.20 -26.85
C ALA A 932 -11.54 10.14 -25.91
N MET A 933 -11.39 9.96 -24.59
CA MET A 933 -12.09 10.72 -23.54
C MET A 933 -11.12 11.22 -22.48
N PRO A 934 -11.37 12.37 -21.82
CA PRO A 934 -10.59 12.78 -20.67
C PRO A 934 -10.77 11.77 -19.51
N VAL A 935 -9.66 11.49 -18.82
CA VAL A 935 -9.62 10.72 -17.57
C VAL A 935 -9.40 11.68 -16.41
N LEU A 936 -10.27 11.62 -15.42
CA LEU A 936 -10.32 12.53 -14.28
C LEU A 936 -9.99 11.76 -13.02
N ILE A 937 -9.09 12.31 -12.22
CA ILE A 937 -8.53 11.65 -11.03
C ILE A 937 -8.87 12.53 -9.83
N PRO A 938 -9.59 12.04 -8.81
CA PRO A 938 -9.93 12.82 -7.63
C PRO A 938 -8.67 13.18 -6.82
N ARG A 939 -8.78 14.18 -5.93
CA ARG A 939 -7.67 14.61 -5.06
C ARG A 939 -7.16 13.48 -4.17
N TYR A 940 -8.07 12.71 -3.57
CA TYR A 940 -7.78 11.65 -2.60
C TYR A 940 -7.78 10.27 -3.27
N VAL A 941 -6.79 10.00 -4.12
CA VAL A 941 -6.75 8.80 -4.98
C VAL A 941 -6.91 7.48 -4.21
N HIS A 942 -6.18 7.31 -3.10
CA HIS A 942 -6.20 6.08 -2.29
C HIS A 942 -7.38 5.97 -1.32
N ALA A 943 -8.07 7.07 -1.07
CA ALA A 943 -9.13 7.14 -0.08
C ALA A 943 -10.48 7.50 -0.71
N ALA A 944 -10.61 7.44 -2.04
CA ALA A 944 -11.84 7.85 -2.73
C ALA A 944 -13.05 7.01 -2.29
N VAL A 945 -12.89 5.70 -2.13
CA VAL A 945 -13.95 4.79 -1.68
C VAL A 945 -14.42 5.15 -0.27
N VAL A 946 -13.51 5.09 0.71
CA VAL A 946 -13.81 5.44 2.11
C VAL A 946 -14.28 6.90 2.29
N HIS A 947 -13.81 7.83 1.43
CA HIS A 947 -14.28 9.22 1.39
C HIS A 947 -15.74 9.30 0.91
N GLY A 948 -16.11 8.49 -0.08
CA GLY A 948 -17.49 8.30 -0.50
C GLY A 948 -18.38 7.76 0.62
N ALA A 949 -17.92 6.76 1.38
CA ALA A 949 -18.65 6.29 2.56
C ALA A 949 -18.83 7.38 3.63
N ALA A 950 -17.83 8.23 3.84
CA ALA A 950 -17.96 9.34 4.77
C ALA A 950 -19.04 10.36 4.34
N MET A 951 -19.25 10.54 3.02
CA MET A 951 -20.37 11.34 2.49
C MET A 951 -21.74 10.71 2.77
N LEU A 952 -21.84 9.38 2.82
CA LEU A 952 -23.07 8.70 3.27
C LEU A 952 -23.39 9.03 4.72
N GLY A 953 -22.37 9.04 5.59
CA GLY A 953 -22.51 9.48 6.98
C GLY A 953 -22.95 10.95 7.07
N ALA A 954 -22.41 11.82 6.22
CA ALA A 954 -22.85 13.22 6.13
C ALA A 954 -24.31 13.35 5.67
N LYS A 955 -24.75 12.50 4.75
CA LYS A 955 -26.15 12.47 4.31
C LYS A 955 -27.08 12.04 5.44
N ALA A 956 -26.75 10.96 6.15
CA ALA A 956 -27.55 10.50 7.27
C ALA A 956 -27.67 11.56 8.38
N ALA A 957 -26.57 12.24 8.69
CA ALA A 957 -26.53 13.31 9.70
C ALA A 957 -27.35 14.56 9.31
N SER A 958 -27.66 14.74 8.02
CA SER A 958 -28.49 15.84 7.53
C SER A 958 -29.99 15.61 7.70
N ALA A 959 -30.40 14.44 8.23
CA ALA A 959 -31.79 14.09 8.42
C ALA A 959 -32.55 15.12 9.28
N ASP A 960 -33.71 15.56 8.80
CA ASP A 960 -34.62 16.39 9.57
C ASP A 960 -35.43 15.57 10.58
N LYS A 961 -36.37 16.23 11.28
CA LYS A 961 -37.22 15.58 12.29
C LYS A 961 -38.16 14.53 11.70
N GLU A 962 -38.42 14.60 10.40
CA GLU A 962 -39.22 13.63 9.66
C GLU A 962 -38.34 12.50 9.08
N GLY A 963 -37.02 12.54 9.30
CA GLY A 963 -36.05 11.57 8.81
C GLY A 963 -35.62 11.80 7.35
N LYS A 964 -36.02 12.92 6.75
CA LYS A 964 -35.68 13.24 5.36
C LYS A 964 -34.27 13.84 5.30
N THR A 965 -33.42 13.27 4.44
CA THR A 965 -32.02 13.66 4.28
C THR A 965 -31.83 14.66 3.13
N GLU A 966 -30.71 15.38 3.13
CA GLU A 966 -30.24 16.17 1.99
C GLU A 966 -29.94 15.26 0.78
N GLU A 967 -30.13 15.78 -0.44
CA GLU A 967 -29.79 15.05 -1.66
C GLU A 967 -28.28 14.72 -1.72
N LEU A 968 -27.95 13.46 -2.01
CA LEU A 968 -26.56 12.99 -2.01
C LEU A 968 -25.68 13.77 -3.00
N TRP A 969 -26.21 14.16 -4.16
CA TRP A 969 -25.48 14.97 -5.14
C TRP A 969 -25.05 16.34 -4.59
N SER A 970 -25.87 16.98 -3.74
CA SER A 970 -25.53 18.25 -3.09
C SER A 970 -24.35 18.09 -2.12
N ILE A 971 -24.34 16.98 -1.37
CA ILE A 971 -23.26 16.63 -0.45
C ILE A 971 -21.97 16.34 -1.23
N MET A 972 -22.07 15.53 -2.28
CA MET A 972 -20.94 15.23 -3.18
C MET A 972 -20.34 16.50 -3.77
N ASP A 973 -21.17 17.41 -4.27
CA ASP A 973 -20.70 18.70 -4.79
C ASP A 973 -20.03 19.56 -3.71
N ARG A 974 -20.56 19.58 -2.49
CA ARG A 974 -19.97 20.34 -1.36
C ARG A 974 -18.63 19.77 -0.92
N MET A 975 -18.52 18.44 -0.81
CA MET A 975 -17.41 17.74 -0.17
C MET A 975 -16.32 17.28 -1.14
N SER A 976 -16.62 17.20 -2.43
CA SER A 976 -15.63 16.82 -3.44
C SER A 976 -14.68 17.97 -3.77
N LYS A 977 -13.37 17.69 -3.72
CA LYS A 977 -12.33 18.66 -4.05
C LYS A 977 -11.96 18.61 -5.54
N PRO A 978 -11.32 19.67 -6.08
CA PRO A 978 -10.83 19.65 -7.45
C PRO A 978 -9.82 18.52 -7.71
N GLY A 979 -10.00 17.80 -8.81
CA GLY A 979 -9.14 16.69 -9.23
C GLY A 979 -8.08 17.08 -10.27
N LYS A 980 -7.32 16.08 -10.75
CA LYS A 980 -6.43 16.18 -11.90
C LYS A 980 -7.14 15.65 -13.16
N VAL A 981 -6.75 16.15 -14.33
CA VAL A 981 -7.33 15.70 -15.62
C VAL A 981 -6.19 15.30 -16.55
N THR A 982 -6.28 14.08 -17.06
CA THR A 982 -5.46 13.56 -18.16
C THR A 982 -6.29 13.60 -19.43
N ARG A 983 -5.80 14.32 -20.45
CA ARG A 983 -6.52 14.48 -21.73
C ARG A 983 -5.99 13.47 -22.76
N PRO A 984 -6.81 13.09 -23.76
CA PRO A 984 -6.34 12.26 -24.86
C PRO A 984 -5.12 12.88 -25.53
N GLY A 985 -4.13 12.05 -25.88
CA GLY A 985 -2.93 12.49 -26.59
C GLY A 985 -3.24 13.23 -27.89
N LYS A 986 -2.35 14.14 -28.30
CA LYS A 986 -2.52 14.91 -29.56
C LYS A 986 -1.87 14.23 -30.77
N ASN A 987 -1.07 13.20 -30.57
CA ASN A 987 -0.34 12.52 -31.65
C ASN A 987 -1.29 11.67 -32.51
N ALA A 988 -1.51 12.11 -33.75
CA ALA A 988 -2.41 11.42 -34.69
C ALA A 988 -1.91 10.02 -35.10
N ASN A 989 -0.58 9.82 -35.17
CA ASN A 989 0.01 8.54 -35.54
C ASN A 989 -0.17 7.51 -34.43
N GLU A 990 -0.01 7.92 -33.18
CA GLU A 990 -0.26 7.05 -32.02
C GLU A 990 -1.72 6.63 -31.92
N LYS A 991 -2.66 7.57 -32.11
CA LYS A 991 -4.10 7.23 -32.19
C LYS A 991 -4.40 6.22 -33.29
N LYS A 992 -3.77 6.40 -34.46
CA LYS A 992 -3.94 5.47 -35.60
C LYS A 992 -3.41 4.07 -35.24
N LEU A 993 -2.27 3.99 -34.54
CA LEU A 993 -1.71 2.74 -34.05
C LEU A 993 -2.64 2.06 -33.04
N LEU A 994 -3.06 2.77 -31.99
CA LEU A 994 -3.95 2.24 -30.96
C LEU A 994 -5.30 1.80 -31.53
N ASN A 995 -5.85 2.52 -32.51
CA ASN A 995 -7.06 2.10 -33.24
C ASN A 995 -6.84 0.82 -34.05
N ALA A 996 -5.66 0.63 -34.65
CA ALA A 996 -5.35 -0.62 -35.34
C ALA A 996 -5.22 -1.78 -34.35
N LYS A 997 -4.53 -1.56 -33.22
CA LYS A 997 -4.41 -2.57 -32.15
C LYS A 997 -5.76 -2.91 -31.51
N TYR A 998 -6.65 -1.93 -31.35
CA TYR A 998 -8.02 -2.17 -30.86
C TYR A 998 -8.82 -3.10 -31.76
N LYS A 999 -8.66 -3.01 -33.09
CA LYS A 999 -9.28 -3.97 -34.02
C LYS A 999 -8.74 -5.38 -33.82
N VAL A 1000 -7.43 -5.52 -33.63
CA VAL A 1000 -6.79 -6.83 -33.34
C VAL A 1000 -7.29 -7.38 -32.00
N PHE A 1001 -7.41 -6.54 -30.97
CA PHE A 1001 -7.99 -6.92 -29.67
C PHE A 1001 -9.41 -7.48 -29.82
N LEU A 1002 -10.29 -6.81 -30.57
CA LEU A 1002 -11.64 -7.30 -30.84
C LEU A 1002 -11.62 -8.61 -31.66
N GLU A 1003 -10.70 -8.72 -32.61
CA GLU A 1003 -10.52 -9.95 -33.40
C GLU A 1003 -10.05 -11.12 -32.51
N GLN A 1004 -9.10 -10.91 -31.59
CA GLN A 1004 -8.67 -11.93 -30.61
C GLN A 1004 -9.85 -12.38 -29.73
N CYS A 1005 -10.66 -11.43 -29.27
CA CYS A 1005 -11.86 -11.70 -28.47
C CYS A 1005 -12.87 -12.59 -29.23
N ASN A 1006 -13.20 -12.22 -30.46
CA ASN A 1006 -14.19 -12.93 -31.27
C ASN A 1006 -13.67 -14.30 -31.75
N THR A 1007 -12.42 -14.34 -32.22
CA THR A 1007 -11.82 -15.56 -32.77
C THR A 1007 -11.68 -16.64 -31.70
N GLN A 1008 -11.34 -16.25 -30.47
CA GLN A 1008 -11.28 -17.19 -29.35
C GLN A 1008 -12.65 -17.86 -29.12
N GLN A 1009 -13.75 -17.11 -29.17
CA GLN A 1009 -15.09 -17.68 -29.00
C GLN A 1009 -15.40 -18.67 -30.13
N VAL A 1010 -15.15 -18.28 -31.38
CA VAL A 1010 -15.35 -19.16 -32.55
C VAL A 1010 -14.56 -20.46 -32.45
N TYR A 1011 -13.29 -20.40 -32.03
CA TYR A 1011 -12.47 -21.61 -31.86
C TYR A 1011 -13.02 -22.55 -30.78
N ARG A 1012 -13.60 -22.01 -29.72
CA ARG A 1012 -14.18 -22.81 -28.64
C ARG A 1012 -15.48 -23.44 -29.08
N ASP A 1013 -16.36 -22.68 -29.73
CA ASP A 1013 -17.61 -23.19 -30.28
C ASP A 1013 -17.35 -24.34 -31.27
N GLN A 1014 -16.33 -24.22 -32.13
CA GLN A 1014 -15.91 -25.29 -33.06
C GLN A 1014 -15.42 -26.54 -32.34
N VAL A 1015 -14.71 -26.40 -31.21
CA VAL A 1015 -14.25 -27.54 -30.41
C VAL A 1015 -15.41 -28.17 -29.65
N ASP A 1016 -16.28 -27.36 -29.04
CA ASP A 1016 -17.47 -27.81 -28.31
C ASP A 1016 -18.44 -28.56 -29.25
N GLU A 1017 -18.63 -28.10 -30.48
CA GLU A 1017 -19.37 -28.80 -31.54
C GLU A 1017 -18.71 -30.15 -31.93
N ALA A 1018 -17.38 -30.18 -32.04
CA ALA A 1018 -16.64 -31.40 -32.42
C ALA A 1018 -16.66 -32.50 -31.34
N ILE A 1019 -16.87 -32.13 -30.08
CA ILE A 1019 -16.99 -33.07 -28.94
C ILE A 1019 -18.45 -33.32 -28.53
N GLU A 1020 -19.42 -32.71 -29.21
CA GLU A 1020 -20.83 -32.90 -28.94
C GLU A 1020 -21.20 -34.38 -29.15
N GLY A 1021 -21.59 -35.06 -28.07
CA GLY A 1021 -21.89 -36.50 -28.08
C GLY A 1021 -20.78 -37.41 -27.54
N TRP A 1022 -19.65 -36.86 -27.08
CA TRP A 1022 -18.69 -37.63 -26.26
C TRP A 1022 -19.35 -37.91 -24.90
N SER A 1023 -19.90 -39.11 -24.70
CA SER A 1023 -20.26 -39.58 -23.36
C SER A 1023 -18.98 -39.88 -22.59
N ALA A 1024 -18.85 -39.37 -21.37
CA ALA A 1024 -17.82 -39.85 -20.45
C ALA A 1024 -18.09 -41.34 -20.17
N GLU A 1025 -17.24 -42.22 -20.70
CA GLU A 1025 -17.22 -43.65 -20.37
C GLU A 1025 -16.85 -43.89 -18.91
#